data_AF-A0A7C7V2S1-F1
#
_entry.id   AF-A0A7C7V2S1-F1
#
_cell.length_a   1.000
_cell.length_b   1.000
_cell.length_c   1.000
_cell.angle_alpha   90.00
_cell.angle_beta   90.00
_cell.angle_gamma   90.00
#
_symmetry.space_group_name_H-M   'P 1'
#
loop_
_entity.id
_entity.type
_entity.pdbx_description
1 polymer ?
#
loop_
_entity_poly.entity_id
_entity_poly.type
_entity_poly.pdbx_seq_one_letter_code
_entity_poly.pdbx_strand_id
1 'polypeptide(L)'
;MTFYADLHIHSKYSRATSRDCDLQRIAFWARKKGIAVVATGDFTHPAWFAEIREKLLPAEPGLYRLRPELERTVDRWSGGPGEPVRFMLEVEISTIYKRDGRTRKVHHLIYVPGMDQAARLGAELERIGNIHSDGRPILGLDSRHLLGLVLDCGSGSYLVPAHIWTPWFAVLGSKSGFDSVEECYGELTEEIFALETGLSSDPPMNWRLSPLDRYRLVSNSDAHSPPKLGRECCVFDTPLDFFAMRRALQTGEGYRGTVEFFPEEGKYHYDGHRKCGVCLAPEETRRHNGLCPVCGKPVTLGVMHRVVELADRAEDAVPPVERQAFRSLIPLDEVLAEISGVGPQSKSVQREMHALLARLGPELFILEQAPVEDIRRAGSSLLAEAVRRMRCGEVIRVAGFDGQYGTIRLFDPGELRRGSGGWLFDVAPESLRADGGRGETRVAETGKPYVAERKAAKGPLPAARAGEAEGRPSRTSPGTATGSRPAIEATGEAAEPRAGGASIPAGVLDQLDPGQRMAAEIARGPLLIVAGPGTGKTRTLTHRIAHLIHCHGAHPQQCLAITFTRRAAGEMVERLRGLLPEVAHEIPVMTFHGLGLSILQEHGDRLGLAQPLRVAGRRECREVLQAAMGLLPRQAEQL
;
A
#
# COMPACT_ATOMS: atom_id res chain seq x y z
N MET A 1 19.74 -5.47 25.93
CA MET A 1 20.10 -5.90 24.57
C MET A 1 19.25 -5.06 23.64
N THR A 2 19.84 -4.38 22.67
CA THR A 2 19.07 -3.56 21.73
C THR A 2 18.50 -4.42 20.61
N PHE A 3 17.20 -4.29 20.32
CA PHE A 3 16.54 -5.05 19.26
C PHE A 3 15.37 -4.27 18.64
N TYR A 4 14.99 -4.70 17.44
CA TYR A 4 13.87 -4.17 16.69
C TYR A 4 12.61 -5.01 16.89
N ALA A 5 11.47 -4.34 17.02
CA ALA A 5 10.17 -4.98 17.12
C ALA A 5 9.15 -4.33 16.17
N ASP A 6 8.51 -5.13 15.34
CA ASP A 6 7.45 -4.69 14.42
C ASP A 6 6.13 -5.30 14.90
N LEU A 7 5.35 -4.49 15.63
CA LEU A 7 4.26 -4.93 16.48
C LEU A 7 2.88 -4.66 15.89
N HIS A 8 2.78 -4.40 14.58
CA HIS A 8 1.51 -4.29 13.88
C HIS A 8 1.67 -4.84 12.48
N ILE A 9 1.12 -6.04 12.24
CA ILE A 9 1.16 -6.72 10.95
C ILE A 9 -0.16 -7.44 10.70
N HIS A 10 -0.37 -7.88 9.47
CA HIS A 10 -1.54 -8.69 9.13
C HIS A 10 -1.18 -10.07 8.61
N SER A 11 -2.04 -11.03 8.95
CA SER A 11 -1.99 -12.40 8.47
C SER A 11 -2.61 -12.54 7.09
N LYS A 12 -2.41 -13.69 6.45
CA LYS A 12 -3.08 -14.07 5.19
C LYS A 12 -4.62 -14.09 5.27
N TYR A 13 -5.23 -13.99 6.46
CA TYR A 13 -6.68 -13.94 6.66
C TYR A 13 -7.24 -12.51 6.61
N SER A 14 -6.40 -11.48 6.69
CA SER A 14 -6.81 -10.10 6.48
C SER A 14 -7.06 -9.77 5.02
N ARG A 15 -8.03 -8.88 4.77
CA ARG A 15 -8.28 -8.38 3.40
C ARG A 15 -7.06 -7.66 2.83
N ALA A 16 -6.90 -7.76 1.51
CA ALA A 16 -5.80 -7.14 0.75
C ALA A 16 -4.39 -7.51 1.25
N THR A 17 -4.26 -8.62 1.98
CA THR A 17 -2.99 -9.12 2.51
C THR A 17 -2.48 -10.30 1.69
N SER A 18 -1.16 -10.42 1.56
CA SER A 18 -0.54 -11.52 0.82
C SER A 18 -0.86 -12.87 1.46
N ARG A 19 -1.03 -13.91 0.63
CA ARG A 19 -1.11 -15.30 1.11
C ARG A 19 0.17 -15.77 1.80
N ASP A 20 1.26 -15.05 1.54
CA ASP A 20 2.57 -15.30 2.13
C ASP A 20 2.73 -14.72 3.54
N CYS A 21 1.71 -14.03 4.07
CA CYS A 21 1.66 -13.67 5.49
C CYS A 21 1.28 -14.90 6.35
N ASP A 22 2.10 -15.95 6.27
CA ASP A 22 2.12 -17.10 7.17
C ASP A 22 3.30 -17.00 8.15
N LEU A 23 3.22 -17.68 9.31
CA LEU A 23 4.20 -17.51 10.39
C LEU A 23 5.65 -17.81 9.96
N GLN A 24 5.86 -18.80 9.08
CA GLN A 24 7.21 -19.16 8.64
C GLN A 24 7.80 -18.11 7.71
N ARG A 25 7.01 -17.57 6.78
CA ARG A 25 7.47 -16.51 5.88
C ARG A 25 7.62 -15.17 6.59
N ILE A 26 6.77 -14.88 7.57
CA ILE A 26 6.94 -13.73 8.46
C ILE A 26 8.28 -13.85 9.21
N ALA A 27 8.56 -15.00 9.84
CA ALA A 27 9.84 -15.22 10.52
C ALA A 27 11.05 -15.13 9.58
N PHE A 28 10.94 -15.66 8.36
CA PHE A 28 11.97 -15.56 7.34
C PHE A 28 12.29 -14.10 6.98
N TRP A 29 11.27 -13.29 6.73
CA TRP A 29 11.49 -11.88 6.40
C TRP A 29 11.91 -11.05 7.61
N ALA A 30 11.39 -11.32 8.80
CA ALA A 30 11.85 -10.71 10.04
C ALA A 30 13.37 -10.94 10.24
N ARG A 31 13.89 -12.15 9.98
CA ARG A 31 15.34 -12.41 9.99
C ARG A 31 16.11 -11.59 8.96
N LYS A 32 15.60 -11.48 7.73
CA LYS A 32 16.24 -10.65 6.69
C LYS A 32 16.26 -9.18 7.06
N LYS A 33 15.20 -8.68 7.69
CA LYS A 33 15.09 -7.30 8.14
C LYS A 33 15.90 -7.03 9.40
N GLY A 34 16.11 -8.02 10.26
CA GLY A 34 16.77 -7.86 11.56
C GLY A 34 15.79 -7.58 12.70
N ILE A 35 14.54 -8.01 12.54
CA ILE A 35 13.47 -7.85 13.52
C ILE A 35 13.48 -9.05 14.47
N ALA A 36 13.67 -8.78 15.76
CA ALA A 36 13.75 -9.83 16.78
C ALA A 36 12.37 -10.24 17.29
N VAL A 37 11.45 -9.28 17.41
CA VAL A 37 10.06 -9.51 17.85
C VAL A 37 9.10 -9.00 16.78
N VAL A 38 8.17 -9.85 16.35
CA VAL A 38 7.13 -9.48 15.38
C VAL A 38 5.76 -9.80 15.95
N ALA A 39 4.76 -8.97 15.66
CA ALA A 39 3.38 -9.30 15.97
C ALA A 39 2.93 -10.58 15.24
N THR A 40 1.96 -11.30 15.80
CA THR A 40 1.27 -12.35 15.06
C THR A 40 0.32 -11.80 14.01
N GLY A 41 -0.25 -10.61 14.27
CA GLY A 41 -1.44 -10.13 13.57
C GLY A 41 -2.67 -10.99 13.85
N ASP A 42 -3.84 -10.36 13.79
CA ASP A 42 -5.12 -11.03 13.54
C ASP A 42 -5.49 -12.21 14.47
N PHE A 43 -4.96 -12.29 15.72
CA PHE A 43 -5.12 -13.52 16.53
C PHE A 43 -6.58 -13.85 16.86
N THR A 44 -7.52 -12.92 16.71
CA THR A 44 -8.94 -13.18 16.94
C THR A 44 -9.58 -13.99 15.81
N HIS A 45 -8.97 -14.03 14.62
CA HIS A 45 -9.49 -14.82 13.51
C HIS A 45 -9.38 -16.32 13.82
N PRO A 46 -10.48 -17.09 13.94
CA PRO A 46 -10.42 -18.44 14.53
C PRO A 46 -9.51 -19.43 13.79
N ALA A 47 -9.50 -19.40 12.45
CA ALA A 47 -8.61 -20.26 11.67
C ALA A 47 -7.14 -19.85 11.80
N TRP A 48 -6.87 -18.54 11.99
CA TRP A 48 -5.50 -18.07 12.20
C TRP A 48 -5.03 -18.41 13.62
N PHE A 49 -5.89 -18.22 14.61
CA PHE A 49 -5.62 -18.59 15.98
C PHE A 49 -5.31 -20.09 16.14
N ALA A 50 -6.03 -20.94 15.41
CA ALA A 50 -5.72 -22.37 15.35
C ALA A 50 -4.30 -22.62 14.82
N GLU A 51 -3.89 -21.94 13.74
CA GLU A 51 -2.51 -22.03 13.23
C GLU A 51 -1.47 -21.49 14.22
N ILE A 52 -1.75 -20.37 14.90
CA ILE A 52 -0.90 -19.82 15.95
C ILE A 52 -0.68 -20.87 17.06
N ARG A 53 -1.76 -21.45 17.59
CA ARG A 53 -1.69 -22.48 18.65
C ARG A 53 -0.99 -23.76 18.19
N GLU A 54 -1.20 -24.14 16.93
CA GLU A 54 -0.55 -25.31 16.35
C GLU A 54 0.96 -25.08 16.18
N LYS A 55 1.37 -23.92 15.66
CA LYS A 55 2.73 -23.70 15.15
C LYS A 55 3.67 -22.99 16.10
N LEU A 56 3.15 -22.33 17.14
CA LEU A 56 3.95 -21.58 18.10
C LEU A 56 4.08 -22.31 19.44
N LEU A 57 5.24 -22.13 20.07
CA LEU A 57 5.56 -22.56 21.43
C LEU A 57 5.94 -21.35 22.28
N PRO A 58 5.62 -21.34 23.59
CA PRO A 58 6.14 -20.33 24.51
C PRO A 58 7.68 -20.29 24.46
N ALA A 59 8.26 -19.09 24.50
CA ALA A 59 9.71 -18.89 24.49
C ALA A 59 10.17 -18.08 25.71
N GLU A 60 9.66 -16.87 25.86
CA GLU A 60 9.83 -15.99 27.02
C GLU A 60 8.44 -15.57 27.53
N PRO A 61 8.31 -14.97 28.72
CA PRO A 61 7.00 -14.55 29.21
C PRO A 61 6.26 -13.66 28.21
N GLY A 62 5.11 -14.15 27.75
CA GLY A 62 4.25 -13.52 26.73
C GLY A 62 4.81 -13.46 25.31
N LEU A 63 5.93 -14.12 25.04
CA LEU A 63 6.50 -14.25 23.70
C LEU A 63 6.55 -15.71 23.26
N TYR A 64 6.41 -15.91 21.95
CA TYR A 64 6.32 -17.21 21.33
C TYR A 64 7.39 -17.39 20.26
N ARG A 65 7.73 -18.62 19.92
CA ARG A 65 8.60 -18.96 18.77
C ARG A 65 7.97 -20.05 17.94
N LEU A 66 8.38 -20.15 16.68
CA LEU A 66 8.00 -21.27 15.83
C LEU A 66 8.47 -22.59 16.44
N ARG A 67 7.71 -23.67 16.21
CA ARG A 67 8.19 -25.01 16.54
C ARG A 67 9.53 -25.32 15.84
N PRO A 68 10.44 -26.10 16.46
CA PRO A 68 11.77 -26.38 15.91
C PRO A 68 11.79 -26.93 14.48
N GLU A 69 10.80 -27.73 14.07
CA GLU A 69 10.65 -28.23 12.70
C GLU A 69 10.31 -27.14 11.67
N LEU A 70 9.55 -26.12 12.10
CA LEU A 70 9.22 -24.97 11.27
C LEU A 70 10.39 -23.98 11.21
N GLU A 71 11.10 -23.79 12.33
CA GLU A 71 12.34 -22.99 12.37
C GLU A 71 13.40 -23.57 11.42
N ARG A 72 13.60 -24.89 11.41
CA ARG A 72 14.49 -25.55 10.44
C ARG A 72 14.09 -25.29 8.99
N THR A 73 12.81 -25.04 8.71
CA THR A 73 12.35 -24.66 7.37
C THR A 73 12.77 -23.23 7.04
N VAL A 74 12.63 -22.30 7.99
CA VAL A 74 13.12 -20.93 7.85
C VAL A 74 14.64 -20.88 7.70
N ASP A 75 15.38 -21.71 8.43
CA ASP A 75 16.84 -21.83 8.30
C ASP A 75 17.26 -22.23 6.89
N ARG A 76 16.59 -23.22 6.29
CA ARG A 76 16.86 -23.65 4.91
C ARG A 76 16.61 -22.51 3.92
N TRP A 77 15.54 -21.74 4.09
CA TRP A 77 15.26 -20.58 3.23
C TRP A 77 16.28 -19.45 3.41
N SER A 78 16.81 -19.31 4.63
CA SER A 78 17.78 -18.27 5.00
C SER A 78 19.23 -18.64 4.65
N GLY A 79 19.48 -19.87 4.20
CA GLY A 79 20.84 -20.35 3.90
C GLY A 79 21.64 -20.78 5.14
N GLY A 80 20.99 -20.92 6.31
CA GLY A 80 21.64 -21.35 7.55
C GLY A 80 20.84 -21.03 8.82
N PRO A 81 21.24 -21.61 9.97
CA PRO A 81 20.65 -21.28 11.25
C PRO A 81 20.89 -19.81 11.61
N GLY A 82 19.95 -19.21 12.34
CA GLY A 82 20.10 -17.85 12.86
C GLY A 82 19.31 -17.68 14.14
N GLU A 83 19.30 -16.46 14.67
CA GLU A 83 18.54 -16.16 15.87
C GLU A 83 17.03 -16.39 15.62
N PRO A 84 16.35 -17.16 16.49
CA PRO A 84 14.93 -17.41 16.28
C PRO A 84 14.13 -16.14 16.57
N VAL A 85 13.17 -15.84 15.70
CA VAL A 85 12.27 -14.69 15.83
C VAL A 85 11.22 -14.98 16.89
N ARG A 86 10.88 -13.97 17.69
CA ARG A 86 9.79 -14.03 18.66
C ARG A 86 8.51 -13.43 18.08
N PHE A 87 7.40 -14.05 18.44
CA PHE A 87 6.05 -13.62 18.09
C PHE A 87 5.35 -13.08 19.34
N MET A 88 4.78 -11.89 19.23
CA MET A 88 3.90 -11.30 20.24
C MET A 88 2.45 -11.42 19.76
N LEU A 89 1.54 -11.85 20.65
CA LEU A 89 0.12 -11.93 20.31
C LEU A 89 -0.46 -10.53 20.16
N GLU A 90 -0.80 -10.18 18.92
CA GLU A 90 -1.40 -8.90 18.55
C GLU A 90 -2.55 -9.08 17.55
N VAL A 91 -3.54 -8.18 17.66
CA VAL A 91 -4.65 -8.03 16.72
C VAL A 91 -5.03 -6.56 16.54
N GLU A 92 -5.30 -6.17 15.29
CA GLU A 92 -5.97 -4.90 14.98
C GLU A 92 -7.50 -5.10 14.92
N ILE A 93 -8.26 -4.28 15.64
CA ILE A 93 -9.73 -4.26 15.60
C ILE A 93 -10.22 -2.96 14.99
N SER A 94 -11.11 -3.03 14.00
CA SER A 94 -11.78 -1.86 13.44
C SER A 94 -13.12 -1.64 14.13
N THR A 95 -13.27 -0.52 14.81
CA THR A 95 -14.56 -0.08 15.37
C THR A 95 -15.27 0.85 14.40
N ILE A 96 -16.58 0.64 14.19
CA ILE A 96 -17.45 1.54 13.41
C ILE A 96 -18.76 1.75 14.16
N TYR A 97 -18.99 2.96 14.67
CA TYR A 97 -20.14 3.26 15.53
C TYR A 97 -20.58 4.72 15.37
N LYS A 98 -21.76 5.07 15.90
CA LYS A 98 -22.23 6.46 15.95
C LYS A 98 -21.97 7.04 17.33
N ARG A 99 -21.36 8.22 17.39
CA ARG A 99 -21.17 9.01 18.62
C ARG A 99 -21.14 10.50 18.25
N ASP A 100 -21.78 11.33 19.06
CA ASP A 100 -21.90 12.78 18.85
C ASP A 100 -22.43 13.17 17.45
N GLY A 101 -23.43 12.41 16.97
CA GLY A 101 -24.04 12.65 15.66
C GLY A 101 -23.17 12.28 14.44
N ARG A 102 -21.96 11.75 14.65
CA ARG A 102 -21.03 11.33 13.57
C ARG A 102 -20.80 9.83 13.57
N THR A 103 -20.53 9.26 12.41
CA THR A 103 -20.02 7.89 12.31
C THR A 103 -18.51 7.92 12.54
N ARG A 104 -18.08 7.34 13.66
CA ARG A 104 -16.67 7.18 14.02
C ARG A 104 -16.15 5.88 13.44
N LYS A 105 -14.93 5.91 12.95
CA LYS A 105 -14.20 4.72 12.48
C LYS A 105 -12.79 4.82 13.01
N VAL A 106 -12.38 3.86 13.81
CA VAL A 106 -11.10 3.87 14.51
C VAL A 106 -10.56 2.45 14.58
N HIS A 107 -9.28 2.29 14.27
CA HIS A 107 -8.54 1.05 14.45
C HIS A 107 -7.75 1.07 15.76
N HIS A 108 -7.62 -0.12 16.35
CA HIS A 108 -7.01 -0.32 17.66
C HIS A 108 -6.14 -1.56 17.64
N LEU A 109 -4.89 -1.42 18.07
CA LEU A 109 -3.98 -2.54 18.29
C LEU A 109 -4.18 -3.07 19.69
N ILE A 110 -4.30 -4.38 19.81
CA ILE A 110 -4.53 -5.04 21.09
C ILE A 110 -3.47 -6.11 21.28
N TYR A 111 -2.81 -6.04 22.42
CA TYR A 111 -1.73 -6.93 22.80
C TYR A 111 -2.13 -7.71 24.04
N VAL A 112 -1.87 -9.02 24.02
CA VAL A 112 -2.20 -9.90 25.14
C VAL A 112 -1.00 -10.77 25.52
N PRO A 113 -0.76 -11.03 26.82
CA PRO A 113 0.42 -11.77 27.28
C PRO A 113 0.30 -13.28 27.08
N GLY A 114 -0.84 -13.81 26.63
CA GLY A 114 -1.05 -15.25 26.59
C GLY A 114 -2.22 -15.71 25.73
N MET A 115 -2.15 -16.98 25.33
CA MET A 115 -3.19 -17.64 24.52
C MET A 115 -4.55 -17.66 25.23
N ASP A 116 -4.58 -17.73 26.56
CA ASP A 116 -5.82 -17.74 27.33
C ASP A 116 -6.52 -16.37 27.24
N GLN A 117 -5.77 -15.27 27.37
CA GLN A 117 -6.28 -13.91 27.18
C GLN A 117 -6.73 -13.70 25.73
N ALA A 118 -5.96 -14.17 24.75
CA ALA A 118 -6.33 -14.12 23.34
C ALA A 118 -7.66 -14.86 23.07
N ALA A 119 -7.82 -16.06 23.65
CA ALA A 119 -9.05 -16.85 23.51
C ALA A 119 -10.26 -16.18 24.18
N ARG A 120 -10.08 -15.60 25.38
CA ARG A 120 -11.14 -14.84 26.07
C ARG A 120 -11.58 -13.63 25.26
N LEU A 121 -10.64 -12.82 24.78
CA LEU A 121 -10.94 -11.67 23.94
C LEU A 121 -11.67 -12.09 22.67
N GLY A 122 -11.18 -13.13 21.99
CA GLY A 122 -11.84 -13.68 20.80
C GLY A 122 -13.30 -14.09 21.08
N ALA A 123 -13.56 -14.76 22.19
CA ALA A 123 -14.91 -15.18 22.58
C ALA A 123 -15.84 -13.99 22.88
N GLU A 124 -15.36 -12.94 23.56
CA GLU A 124 -16.16 -11.74 23.80
C GLU A 124 -16.44 -10.96 22.51
N LEU A 125 -15.45 -10.81 21.63
CA LEU A 125 -15.64 -10.11 20.35
C LEU A 125 -16.57 -10.88 19.40
N GLU A 126 -16.55 -12.22 19.43
CA GLU A 126 -17.45 -13.07 18.65
C GLU A 126 -18.92 -12.86 19.03
N ARG A 127 -19.21 -12.58 20.31
CA ARG A 127 -20.58 -12.25 20.76
C ARG A 127 -21.08 -10.91 20.23
N ILE A 128 -20.16 -10.01 19.87
CA ILE A 128 -20.47 -8.66 19.41
C ILE A 128 -20.61 -8.62 17.89
N GLY A 129 -19.75 -9.34 17.16
CA GLY A 129 -19.78 -9.33 15.70
C GLY A 129 -18.91 -10.39 15.06
N ASN A 130 -18.80 -10.30 13.73
CA ASN A 130 -18.16 -11.33 12.92
C ASN A 130 -16.62 -11.20 12.94
N ILE A 131 -15.96 -12.17 13.57
CA ILE A 131 -14.50 -12.31 13.60
C ILE A 131 -13.93 -13.36 12.62
N HIS A 132 -14.78 -14.00 11.81
CA HIS A 132 -14.42 -15.12 10.93
C HIS A 132 -14.14 -14.70 9.48
N SER A 133 -14.52 -13.49 9.09
CA SER A 133 -14.49 -13.07 7.67
C SER A 133 -13.27 -12.26 7.25
N ASP A 134 -12.53 -11.74 8.22
CA ASP A 134 -11.40 -10.84 8.03
C ASP A 134 -10.48 -10.97 9.26
N GLY A 135 -9.17 -10.95 9.04
CA GLY A 135 -8.18 -10.96 10.11
C GLY A 135 -8.28 -9.73 11.01
N ARG A 136 -8.65 -8.58 10.42
CA ARG A 136 -9.11 -7.38 11.14
C ARG A 136 -10.63 -7.35 11.18
N PRO A 137 -11.27 -7.80 12.26
CA PRO A 137 -12.72 -7.72 12.39
C PRO A 137 -13.20 -6.26 12.44
N ILE A 138 -14.33 -6.02 11.77
CA ILE A 138 -15.02 -4.73 11.80
C ILE A 138 -16.25 -4.89 12.70
N LEU A 139 -16.25 -4.18 13.83
CA LEU A 139 -17.26 -4.32 14.88
C LEU A 139 -18.04 -3.03 15.09
N GLY A 140 -19.36 -3.19 15.29
CA GLY A 140 -20.27 -2.12 15.70
C GLY A 140 -20.13 -1.76 17.17
N LEU A 141 -18.91 -1.46 17.61
CA LEU A 141 -18.52 -1.33 19.01
C LEU A 141 -17.88 0.03 19.26
N ASP A 142 -18.21 0.68 20.37
CA ASP A 142 -17.55 1.93 20.79
C ASP A 142 -16.11 1.66 21.25
N SER A 143 -15.17 2.53 20.88
CA SER A 143 -13.74 2.40 21.22
C SER A 143 -13.47 2.32 22.73
N ARG A 144 -14.21 3.08 23.55
CA ARG A 144 -14.12 3.02 25.02
C ARG A 144 -14.60 1.66 25.52
N HIS A 145 -15.66 1.11 24.94
CA HIS A 145 -16.15 -0.22 25.32
C HIS A 145 -15.15 -1.32 24.93
N LEU A 146 -14.53 -1.22 23.76
CA LEU A 146 -13.46 -2.12 23.35
C LEU A 146 -12.29 -2.08 24.34
N LEU A 147 -11.84 -0.89 24.74
CA LEU A 147 -10.79 -0.74 25.75
C LEU A 147 -11.16 -1.44 27.07
N GLY A 148 -12.40 -1.27 27.55
CA GLY A 148 -12.90 -1.97 28.73
C GLY A 148 -12.79 -3.50 28.60
N LEU A 149 -13.23 -4.06 27.47
CA LEU A 149 -13.11 -5.51 27.22
C LEU A 149 -11.65 -5.99 27.22
N VAL A 150 -10.73 -5.21 26.66
CA VAL A 150 -9.29 -5.54 26.66
C VAL A 150 -8.73 -5.61 28.09
N LEU A 151 -9.08 -4.64 28.93
CA LEU A 151 -8.65 -4.60 30.33
C LEU A 151 -9.22 -5.78 31.13
N ASP A 152 -10.48 -6.16 30.86
CA ASP A 152 -11.16 -7.28 31.51
C ASP A 152 -10.62 -8.67 31.06
N CYS A 153 -9.97 -8.76 29.90
CA CYS A 153 -9.44 -10.03 29.37
C CYS A 153 -8.31 -10.60 30.24
N GLY A 154 -7.61 -9.76 30.99
CA GLY A 154 -6.64 -10.17 32.00
C GLY A 154 -5.47 -9.21 32.16
N SER A 155 -4.82 -9.29 33.32
CA SER A 155 -3.68 -8.44 33.69
C SER A 155 -2.58 -8.45 32.62
N GLY A 156 -2.12 -7.27 32.22
CA GLY A 156 -1.05 -7.11 31.25
C GLY A 156 -1.51 -6.92 29.82
N SER A 157 -2.77 -7.21 29.49
CA SER A 157 -3.35 -6.83 28.19
C SER A 157 -3.42 -5.31 28.06
N TYR A 158 -3.21 -4.79 26.86
CA TYR A 158 -3.27 -3.34 26.61
C TYR A 158 -3.69 -3.03 25.17
N LEU A 159 -4.14 -1.80 24.96
CA LEU A 159 -4.57 -1.27 23.68
C LEU A 159 -3.71 -0.07 23.29
N VAL A 160 -3.35 0.01 22.02
CA VAL A 160 -2.70 1.17 21.40
C VAL A 160 -3.58 1.66 20.25
N PRO A 161 -4.00 2.93 20.21
CA PRO A 161 -4.68 3.48 19.05
C PRO A 161 -3.78 3.38 17.80
N ALA A 162 -4.29 2.76 16.74
CA ALA A 162 -3.52 2.49 15.53
C ALA A 162 -3.43 3.76 14.65
N HIS A 163 -2.28 3.93 13.98
CA HIS A 163 -1.98 4.93 12.94
C HIS A 163 -2.81 6.23 13.02
N ILE A 164 -2.65 6.97 14.11
CA ILE A 164 -3.65 7.94 14.63
C ILE A 164 -4.00 9.10 13.70
N TRP A 165 -3.26 9.30 12.60
CA TRP A 165 -3.46 10.39 11.64
C TRP A 165 -4.04 9.98 10.29
N THR A 166 -4.21 8.69 10.01
CA THR A 166 -4.75 8.28 8.71
C THR A 166 -6.15 8.91 8.53
N PRO A 167 -6.48 9.51 7.36
CA PRO A 167 -7.69 10.34 7.24
C PRO A 167 -8.99 9.63 7.62
N TRP A 168 -9.01 8.31 7.47
CA TRP A 168 -10.09 7.41 7.84
C TRP A 168 -9.53 6.37 8.79
N PHE A 169 -10.36 5.83 9.69
CA PHE A 169 -10.00 4.71 10.57
C PHE A 169 -8.96 5.04 11.65
N ALA A 170 -8.75 6.31 11.98
CA ALA A 170 -7.81 6.74 13.01
C ALA A 170 -8.45 7.69 14.02
N VAL A 171 -7.85 7.76 15.22
CA VAL A 171 -8.36 8.60 16.31
C VAL A 171 -8.35 10.08 15.97
N LEU A 172 -7.32 10.62 15.31
CA LEU A 172 -7.22 12.05 14.96
C LEU A 172 -7.47 12.33 13.46
N GLY A 173 -7.90 11.30 12.71
CA GLY A 173 -8.14 11.39 11.27
C GLY A 173 -9.25 12.38 10.91
N SER A 174 -9.01 13.19 9.87
CA SER A 174 -9.88 14.32 9.48
C SER A 174 -11.30 13.96 9.01
N LYS A 175 -11.59 12.68 8.72
CA LYS A 175 -12.92 12.26 8.24
C LYS A 175 -13.76 11.52 9.26
N SER A 176 -13.16 10.67 10.08
CA SER A 176 -13.88 9.79 11.02
C SER A 176 -13.32 9.78 12.44
N GLY A 177 -12.24 10.54 12.69
CA GLY A 177 -11.62 10.69 13.99
C GLY A 177 -12.29 11.75 14.86
N PHE A 178 -11.69 11.99 16.01
CA PHE A 178 -11.97 12.94 17.08
C PHE A 178 -10.96 14.09 17.05
N ASP A 179 -11.18 15.11 17.88
CA ASP A 179 -10.24 16.22 18.04
C ASP A 179 -9.23 15.94 19.18
N SER A 180 -9.47 14.93 20.02
CA SER A 180 -8.53 14.45 21.03
C SER A 180 -8.67 12.94 21.32
N VAL A 181 -7.68 12.37 22.01
CA VAL A 181 -7.71 10.96 22.46
C VAL A 181 -8.76 10.75 23.55
N GLU A 182 -8.92 11.75 24.44
CA GLU A 182 -9.89 11.78 25.53
C GLU A 182 -11.33 11.69 25.03
N GLU A 183 -11.66 12.36 23.92
CA GLU A 183 -12.99 12.23 23.32
C GLU A 183 -13.29 10.79 22.87
N CYS A 184 -12.28 10.06 22.40
CA CYS A 184 -12.43 8.69 21.93
C CYS A 184 -12.64 7.71 23.08
N TYR A 185 -11.75 7.72 24.08
CA TYR A 185 -11.71 6.72 25.15
C TYR A 185 -12.36 7.16 26.47
N GLY A 186 -12.74 8.43 26.60
CA GLY A 186 -13.42 8.96 27.78
C GLY A 186 -12.58 8.82 29.05
N GLU A 187 -13.21 8.36 30.12
CA GLU A 187 -12.56 8.15 31.42
C GLU A 187 -11.50 7.04 31.41
N LEU A 188 -11.50 6.15 30.41
CA LEU A 188 -10.49 5.11 30.26
C LEU A 188 -9.22 5.60 29.55
N THR A 189 -9.14 6.87 29.18
CA THR A 189 -7.97 7.42 28.47
C THR A 189 -6.66 7.31 29.27
N GLU A 190 -6.75 7.28 30.61
CA GLU A 190 -5.60 7.06 31.50
C GLU A 190 -4.96 5.67 31.34
N GLU A 191 -5.67 4.70 30.77
CA GLU A 191 -5.14 3.37 30.50
C GLU A 191 -4.33 3.30 29.19
N ILE A 192 -4.43 4.34 28.35
CA ILE A 192 -3.65 4.47 27.12
C ILE A 192 -2.33 5.19 27.44
N PHE A 193 -1.23 4.49 27.22
CA PHE A 193 0.13 5.02 27.45
C PHE A 193 0.96 5.15 26.17
N ALA A 194 0.45 4.66 25.03
CA ALA A 194 1.13 4.72 23.75
C ALA A 194 0.16 5.01 22.60
N LEU A 195 0.66 5.60 21.52
CA LEU A 195 -0.06 5.90 20.29
C LEU A 195 0.78 5.51 19.08
N GLU A 196 0.19 4.85 18.09
CA GLU A 196 0.90 4.52 16.85
C GLU A 196 0.87 5.70 15.87
N THR A 197 2.04 6.16 15.42
CA THR A 197 2.20 7.22 14.42
C THR A 197 1.60 6.79 13.07
N GLY A 198 2.05 5.64 12.59
CA GLY A 198 1.75 5.06 11.29
C GLY A 198 2.31 5.87 10.12
N LEU A 199 2.33 5.24 8.94
CA LEU A 199 2.94 5.72 7.68
C LEU A 199 2.58 7.13 7.18
N SER A 200 1.59 7.79 7.79
CA SER A 200 1.13 9.12 7.40
C SER A 200 1.63 10.22 8.34
N SER A 201 2.33 9.88 9.42
CA SER A 201 2.89 10.85 10.35
C SER A 201 4.21 10.36 10.94
N ASP A 202 4.99 11.28 11.49
CA ASP A 202 6.22 10.98 12.22
C ASP A 202 6.20 11.68 13.61
N PRO A 203 7.19 11.44 14.48
CA PRO A 203 7.24 12.08 15.78
C PRO A 203 7.22 13.62 15.75
N PRO A 204 7.96 14.31 14.85
CA PRO A 204 7.85 15.76 14.69
C PRO A 204 6.43 16.27 14.45
N MET A 205 5.65 15.61 13.58
CA MET A 205 4.25 15.97 13.35
C MET A 205 3.42 15.85 14.63
N ASN A 206 3.66 14.80 15.43
CA ASN A 206 2.93 14.55 16.68
C ASN A 206 3.33 15.51 17.82
N TRP A 207 4.61 15.92 17.90
CA TRP A 207 5.10 16.85 18.92
C TRP A 207 4.47 18.24 18.87
N ARG A 208 3.78 18.56 17.77
CA ARG A 208 3.05 19.81 17.58
C ARG A 208 1.78 19.94 18.43
N LEU A 209 1.37 18.86 19.10
CA LEU A 209 0.20 18.79 19.96
C LEU A 209 0.64 18.46 21.40
N SER A 210 0.59 19.45 22.30
CA SER A 210 0.94 19.24 23.70
C SER A 210 0.15 18.13 24.42
N PRO A 211 -1.14 17.88 24.12
CA PRO A 211 -1.87 16.76 24.73
C PRO A 211 -1.26 15.39 24.42
N LEU A 212 -0.47 15.28 23.35
CA LEU A 212 0.16 14.01 22.96
C LEU A 212 1.45 13.70 23.74
N ASP A 213 2.02 14.66 24.46
CA ASP A 213 3.30 14.51 25.18
C ASP A 213 3.29 13.39 26.24
N ARG A 214 2.11 13.09 26.79
CA ARG A 214 1.93 12.03 27.80
C ARG A 214 2.07 10.62 27.24
N TYR A 215 1.96 10.46 25.92
CA TYR A 215 1.96 9.14 25.28
C TYR A 215 3.33 8.80 24.69
N ARG A 216 3.68 7.52 24.78
CA ARG A 216 4.78 6.94 24.03
C ARG A 216 4.38 6.83 22.56
N LEU A 217 5.15 7.42 21.65
CA LEU A 217 4.92 7.22 20.24
C LEU A 217 5.54 5.87 19.86
N VAL A 218 4.75 5.05 19.19
CA VAL A 218 5.21 3.79 18.61
C VAL A 218 5.01 3.85 17.10
N SER A 219 5.80 3.07 16.37
CA SER A 219 5.74 3.02 14.92
C SER A 219 5.92 1.57 14.50
N ASN A 220 5.05 1.09 13.62
CA ASN A 220 5.01 -0.29 13.16
C ASN A 220 4.54 -0.34 11.70
N SER A 221 4.89 -1.42 11.02
CA SER A 221 4.80 -1.46 9.57
C SER A 221 3.37 -1.49 9.03
N ASP A 222 2.37 -1.99 9.76
CA ASP A 222 1.07 -2.39 9.17
C ASP A 222 1.30 -3.28 7.92
N ALA A 223 2.18 -4.28 8.07
CA ALA A 223 2.62 -5.09 6.95
C ALA A 223 1.50 -6.00 6.42
N HIS A 224 1.07 -5.71 5.19
CA HIS A 224 0.18 -6.56 4.39
C HIS A 224 0.94 -7.53 3.47
N SER A 225 2.26 -7.58 3.56
CA SER A 225 3.11 -8.56 2.88
C SER A 225 4.45 -8.70 3.61
N PRO A 226 5.05 -9.90 3.68
CA PRO A 226 6.28 -10.09 4.44
C PRO A 226 7.47 -9.18 4.06
N PRO A 227 7.69 -8.83 2.77
CA PRO A 227 8.78 -7.90 2.42
C PRO A 227 8.64 -6.48 2.98
N LYS A 228 7.41 -6.08 3.36
CA LYS A 228 7.12 -4.74 3.93
C LYS A 228 7.28 -4.67 5.45
N LEU A 229 7.64 -5.77 6.11
CA LEU A 229 8.02 -5.76 7.53
C LEU A 229 9.17 -4.78 7.77
N GLY A 230 9.14 -4.10 8.92
CA GLY A 230 10.20 -3.21 9.38
C GLY A 230 10.37 -1.91 8.58
N ARG A 231 9.45 -1.57 7.67
CA ARG A 231 9.40 -0.21 7.09
C ARG A 231 9.14 0.86 8.16
N GLU A 232 8.48 0.44 9.23
CA GLU A 232 8.33 1.13 10.51
C GLU A 232 8.48 0.07 11.60
N CYS A 233 9.18 0.41 12.69
CA CYS A 233 9.31 -0.48 13.84
C CYS A 233 9.78 0.26 15.10
N CYS A 234 9.59 -0.36 16.26
CA CYS A 234 10.06 0.13 17.54
C CYS A 234 11.43 -0.45 17.90
N VAL A 235 12.20 0.30 18.69
CA VAL A 235 13.50 -0.15 19.21
C VAL A 235 13.46 -0.23 20.72
N PHE A 236 13.85 -1.39 21.22
CA PHE A 236 13.89 -1.69 22.64
C PHE A 236 15.31 -2.01 23.06
N ASP A 237 15.64 -1.68 24.30
CA ASP A 237 16.82 -2.13 25.03
C ASP A 237 16.36 -2.71 26.37
N THR A 238 15.68 -3.85 26.28
CA THR A 238 15.11 -4.59 27.40
C THR A 238 15.50 -6.07 27.29
N PRO A 239 15.19 -6.90 28.29
CA PRO A 239 15.02 -8.33 28.04
C PRO A 239 13.95 -8.58 26.96
N LEU A 240 14.09 -9.66 26.20
CA LEU A 240 13.06 -10.14 25.26
C LEU A 240 11.90 -10.74 26.08
N ASP A 241 10.97 -9.90 26.49
CA ASP A 241 9.88 -10.25 27.38
C ASP A 241 8.71 -9.28 27.16
N PHE A 242 7.48 -9.81 27.08
CA PHE A 242 6.28 -9.01 26.83
C PHE A 242 6.08 -7.91 27.88
N PHE A 243 6.27 -8.24 29.16
CA PHE A 243 6.06 -7.32 30.27
C PHE A 243 7.18 -6.28 30.36
N ALA A 244 8.41 -6.66 30.03
CA ALA A 244 9.52 -5.71 29.94
C ALA A 244 9.31 -4.71 28.80
N MET A 245 8.87 -5.16 27.62
CA MET A 245 8.53 -4.29 26.50
C MET A 245 7.35 -3.36 26.83
N ARG A 246 6.28 -3.89 27.43
CA ARG A 246 5.14 -3.09 27.91
C ARG A 246 5.59 -2.03 28.92
N ARG A 247 6.40 -2.40 29.90
CA ARG A 247 6.95 -1.46 30.90
C ARG A 247 7.78 -0.38 30.22
N ALA A 248 8.62 -0.73 29.26
CA ALA A 248 9.41 0.25 28.49
C ALA A 248 8.52 1.23 27.72
N LEU A 249 7.39 0.79 27.17
CA LEU A 249 6.42 1.70 26.57
C LEU A 249 5.77 2.63 27.60
N GLN A 250 5.43 2.11 28.78
CA GLN A 250 4.79 2.87 29.86
C GLN A 250 5.74 3.90 30.51
N THR A 251 6.99 3.53 30.76
CA THR A 251 7.93 4.35 31.54
C THR A 251 9.00 5.04 30.69
N GLY A 252 9.23 4.53 29.48
CA GLY A 252 10.37 4.92 28.63
C GLY A 252 11.68 4.22 28.94
N GLU A 253 11.80 3.56 30.09
CA GLU A 253 13.04 2.91 30.49
C GLU A 253 13.28 1.68 29.61
N GLY A 254 14.34 1.73 28.80
CA GLY A 254 14.63 0.69 27.81
C GLY A 254 13.86 0.86 26.49
N TYR A 255 13.16 1.97 26.26
CA TYR A 255 12.63 2.30 24.94
C TYR A 255 13.57 3.27 24.22
N ARG A 256 14.09 2.87 23.06
CA ARG A 256 15.12 3.63 22.33
C ARG A 256 14.57 4.46 21.17
N GLY A 257 13.28 4.35 20.86
CA GLY A 257 12.64 5.14 19.81
C GLY A 257 12.06 4.32 18.66
N THR A 258 11.82 4.99 17.54
CA THR A 258 11.13 4.43 16.36
C THR A 258 11.95 4.53 15.08
N VAL A 259 11.83 3.53 14.21
CA VAL A 259 12.19 3.61 12.79
C VAL A 259 10.93 4.05 12.08
N GLU A 260 11.02 5.12 11.30
CA GLU A 260 9.88 5.73 10.64
C GLU A 260 9.98 5.58 9.12
N PHE A 261 8.82 5.52 8.49
CA PHE A 261 8.67 5.82 7.08
C PHE A 261 8.69 7.35 6.89
N PHE A 262 8.95 7.83 5.68
CA PHE A 262 8.84 9.25 5.37
C PHE A 262 7.37 9.60 5.07
N PRO A 263 6.66 10.33 5.95
CA PRO A 263 5.25 10.62 5.75
C PRO A 263 4.98 11.44 4.48
N GLU A 264 5.97 12.18 3.97
CA GLU A 264 5.90 12.94 2.72
C GLU A 264 5.68 12.06 1.49
N GLU A 265 6.07 10.78 1.53
CA GLU A 265 5.75 9.86 0.44
C GLU A 265 4.24 9.54 0.39
N GLY A 266 3.53 9.76 1.49
CA GLY A 266 2.10 9.56 1.61
C GLY A 266 1.29 10.32 0.55
N LYS A 267 0.35 9.61 -0.10
CA LYS A 267 -0.55 10.14 -1.16
C LYS A 267 -1.42 11.34 -0.76
N TYR A 268 -1.55 11.62 0.53
CA TYR A 268 -2.35 12.69 1.09
C TYR A 268 -1.55 13.42 2.18
N HIS A 269 -0.24 13.54 2.05
CA HIS A 269 0.56 14.23 3.05
C HIS A 269 0.23 15.73 3.08
N TYR A 270 0.44 16.40 1.95
CA TYR A 270 0.12 17.82 1.75
C TYR A 270 -1.23 18.02 1.08
N ASP A 271 -1.70 19.27 1.16
CA ASP A 271 -2.89 19.71 0.45
C ASP A 271 -2.60 19.77 -1.05
N GLY A 272 -3.61 19.53 -1.87
CA GLY A 272 -3.39 19.79 -3.27
C GLY A 272 -4.55 19.53 -4.21
N HIS A 273 -4.27 19.80 -5.47
CA HIS A 273 -5.20 19.63 -6.57
C HIS A 273 -4.45 19.00 -7.75
N ARG A 274 -4.52 17.67 -7.83
CA ARG A 274 -3.74 16.83 -8.75
C ARG A 274 -3.93 17.23 -10.21
N LYS A 275 -5.16 17.57 -10.61
CA LYS A 275 -5.45 17.97 -12.00
C LYS A 275 -4.69 19.23 -12.44
N CYS A 276 -4.32 20.10 -11.49
CA CYS A 276 -3.53 21.30 -11.76
C CYS A 276 -2.04 21.13 -11.40
N GLY A 277 -1.63 19.99 -10.85
CA GLY A 277 -0.26 19.78 -10.36
C GLY A 277 0.11 20.68 -9.18
N VAL A 278 -0.88 21.14 -8.39
CA VAL A 278 -0.66 22.02 -7.25
C VAL A 278 -0.54 21.19 -5.98
N CYS A 279 0.60 21.31 -5.30
CA CYS A 279 0.87 20.79 -3.96
C CYS A 279 1.14 22.00 -3.05
N LEU A 280 0.45 22.09 -1.92
CA LEU A 280 0.51 23.24 -1.00
C LEU A 280 0.75 22.75 0.43
N ALA A 281 1.67 23.42 1.12
CA ALA A 281 1.74 23.31 2.56
C ALA A 281 0.46 23.91 3.19
N PRO A 282 0.04 23.46 4.40
CA PRO A 282 -1.19 23.93 5.03
C PRO A 282 -1.30 25.47 5.17
N GLU A 283 -0.19 26.14 5.45
CA GLU A 283 -0.11 27.61 5.55
C GLU A 283 -0.37 28.28 4.20
N GLU A 284 0.09 27.68 3.10
CA GLU A 284 -0.16 28.17 1.74
C GLU A 284 -1.63 27.97 1.36
N THR A 285 -2.21 26.82 1.69
CA THR A 285 -3.65 26.56 1.50
C THR A 285 -4.50 27.60 2.23
N ARG A 286 -4.14 27.97 3.46
CA ARG A 286 -4.82 29.04 4.22
C ARG A 286 -4.72 30.39 3.51
N ARG A 287 -3.54 30.76 2.99
CA ARG A 287 -3.35 31.99 2.20
C ARG A 287 -4.20 32.03 0.93
N HIS A 288 -4.48 30.86 0.35
CA HIS A 288 -5.35 30.71 -0.82
C HIS A 288 -6.82 30.41 -0.46
N ASN A 289 -7.24 30.59 0.79
CA ASN A 289 -8.61 30.35 1.27
C ASN A 289 -9.14 28.92 0.95
N GLY A 290 -8.26 27.92 0.97
CA GLY A 290 -8.63 26.54 0.64
C GLY A 290 -8.86 26.27 -0.85
N LEU A 291 -8.52 27.22 -1.73
CA LEU A 291 -8.74 27.12 -3.18
C LEU A 291 -7.43 26.93 -3.95
N CYS A 292 -7.52 26.22 -5.06
CA CYS A 292 -6.41 26.02 -5.98
C CYS A 292 -6.08 27.35 -6.69
N PRO A 293 -4.82 27.85 -6.64
CA PRO A 293 -4.43 29.11 -7.27
C PRO A 293 -4.52 29.10 -8.81
N VAL A 294 -4.62 27.91 -9.41
CA VAL A 294 -4.69 27.75 -10.87
C VAL A 294 -6.13 27.76 -11.38
N CYS A 295 -7.06 27.12 -10.68
CA CYS A 295 -8.43 26.90 -11.19
C CYS A 295 -9.55 27.38 -10.26
N GLY A 296 -9.22 27.89 -9.07
CA GLY A 296 -10.20 28.39 -8.10
C GLY A 296 -11.08 27.33 -7.42
N LYS A 297 -10.87 26.05 -7.71
CA LYS A 297 -11.62 24.94 -7.07
C LYS A 297 -11.01 24.58 -5.71
N PRO A 298 -11.78 24.03 -4.76
CA PRO A 298 -11.24 23.56 -3.50
C PRO A 298 -10.11 22.55 -3.67
N VAL A 299 -9.08 22.64 -2.84
CA VAL A 299 -8.01 21.63 -2.77
C VAL A 299 -8.44 20.46 -1.88
N THR A 300 -7.90 19.28 -2.14
CA THR A 300 -8.01 18.14 -1.24
C THR A 300 -7.07 18.38 -0.06
N LEU A 301 -7.62 18.42 1.15
CA LEU A 301 -6.83 18.61 2.38
C LEU A 301 -6.09 17.32 2.75
N GLY A 302 -4.80 17.45 3.03
CA GLY A 302 -3.90 16.39 3.44
C GLY A 302 -3.89 16.14 4.96
N VAL A 303 -3.07 15.18 5.37
CA VAL A 303 -2.85 14.79 6.77
C VAL A 303 -2.15 15.91 7.51
N MET A 304 -1.15 16.55 6.89
CA MET A 304 -0.44 17.65 7.54
C MET A 304 -1.37 18.82 7.85
N HIS A 305 -2.38 19.09 7.02
CA HIS A 305 -3.39 20.10 7.33
C HIS A 305 -4.17 19.79 8.61
N ARG A 306 -4.54 18.52 8.82
CA ARG A 306 -5.21 18.08 10.03
C ARG A 306 -4.30 18.20 11.26
N VAL A 307 -3.01 17.90 11.11
CA VAL A 307 -2.02 18.15 12.18
C VAL A 307 -1.98 19.64 12.52
N VAL A 308 -1.85 20.54 11.53
CA VAL A 308 -1.79 22.00 11.75
C VAL A 308 -3.12 22.58 12.24
N GLU A 309 -4.25 21.94 11.96
CA GLU A 309 -5.56 22.30 12.50
C GLU A 309 -5.63 22.08 14.01
N LEU A 310 -5.09 20.96 14.50
CA LEU A 310 -5.10 20.60 15.91
C LEU A 310 -3.86 21.08 16.70
N ALA A 311 -2.78 21.44 16.01
CA ALA A 311 -1.53 21.84 16.62
C ALA A 311 -1.66 23.10 17.49
N ASP A 312 -1.11 23.02 18.70
CA ASP A 312 -0.96 24.15 19.64
C ASP A 312 0.48 24.69 19.69
N ARG A 313 1.39 24.04 18.95
CA ARG A 313 2.79 24.42 18.83
C ARG A 313 3.21 24.71 17.38
N ALA A 314 4.21 25.58 17.26
CA ALA A 314 4.92 25.80 16.00
C ALA A 314 5.66 24.53 15.54
N GLU A 315 5.96 24.46 14.25
CA GLU A 315 6.61 23.29 13.64
C GLU A 315 8.02 23.02 14.20
N ASP A 316 8.75 24.06 14.56
CA ASP A 316 10.09 24.02 15.14
C ASP A 316 10.08 23.86 16.66
N ALA A 317 8.90 23.83 17.29
CA ALA A 317 8.78 23.74 18.73
C ALA A 317 9.39 22.43 19.26
N VAL A 318 10.18 22.55 20.33
CA VAL A 318 10.71 21.42 21.07
C VAL A 318 9.72 21.11 22.20
N PRO A 319 9.15 19.88 22.26
CA PRO A 319 8.31 19.49 23.37
C PRO A 319 9.14 19.56 24.67
N PRO A 320 8.51 19.94 25.80
CA PRO A 320 9.20 20.09 27.09
C PRO A 320 9.65 18.75 27.70
N VAL A 321 9.15 17.63 27.16
CA VAL A 321 9.51 16.26 27.53
C VAL A 321 10.68 15.77 26.67
N GLU A 322 11.47 14.82 27.20
CA GLU A 322 12.56 14.20 26.46
C GLU A 322 12.03 13.59 25.15
N ARG A 323 12.55 14.10 24.02
CA ARG A 323 12.14 13.63 22.68
C ARG A 323 12.51 12.16 22.55
N GLN A 324 11.51 11.36 22.18
CA GLN A 324 11.78 10.00 21.72
C GLN A 324 12.63 10.08 20.47
N ALA A 325 13.76 9.38 20.46
CA ALA A 325 14.60 9.32 19.29
C ALA A 325 13.82 8.67 18.14
N PHE A 326 14.04 9.15 16.92
CA PHE A 326 13.49 8.52 15.73
C PHE A 326 14.47 8.67 14.58
N ARG A 327 14.31 7.83 13.56
CA ARG A 327 15.04 7.92 12.30
C ARG A 327 14.16 7.44 11.17
N SER A 328 14.16 8.20 10.08
CA SER A 328 13.42 7.84 8.88
C SER A 328 14.34 7.10 7.91
N LEU A 329 13.94 5.91 7.47
CA LEU A 329 14.74 5.06 6.59
C LEU A 329 14.03 4.79 5.26
N ILE A 330 14.81 4.68 4.20
CA ILE A 330 14.36 4.17 2.90
C ILE A 330 14.72 2.68 2.85
N PRO A 331 13.80 1.77 2.51
CA PRO A 331 14.09 0.35 2.36
C PRO A 331 15.29 0.08 1.44
N LEU A 332 16.11 -0.93 1.76
CA LEU A 332 17.36 -1.16 1.04
C LEU A 332 17.15 -1.47 -0.46
N ASP A 333 16.07 -2.17 -0.81
CA ASP A 333 15.72 -2.43 -2.21
C ASP A 333 15.34 -1.15 -2.96
N GLU A 334 14.70 -0.19 -2.30
CA GLU A 334 14.36 1.11 -2.87
C GLU A 334 15.61 1.99 -3.05
N VAL A 335 16.57 1.96 -2.10
CA VAL A 335 17.88 2.62 -2.26
C VAL A 335 18.65 2.04 -3.45
N LEU A 336 18.74 0.71 -3.55
CA LEU A 336 19.43 0.02 -4.65
C LEU A 336 18.75 0.27 -6.00
N ALA A 337 17.41 0.34 -6.00
CA ALA A 337 16.60 0.67 -7.16
C ALA A 337 16.89 2.08 -7.68
N GLU A 338 16.94 3.07 -6.77
CA GLU A 338 17.31 4.45 -7.11
C GLU A 338 18.69 4.51 -7.77
N ILE A 339 19.70 3.91 -7.12
CA ILE A 339 21.09 3.87 -7.63
C ILE A 339 21.17 3.23 -9.01
N SER A 340 20.45 2.12 -9.20
CA SER A 340 20.49 1.34 -10.44
C SER A 340 19.58 1.88 -11.54
N GLY A 341 18.69 2.83 -11.23
CA GLY A 341 17.70 3.36 -12.18
C GLY A 341 16.67 2.32 -12.64
N VAL A 342 16.37 1.31 -11.82
CA VAL A 342 15.40 0.24 -12.10
C VAL A 342 14.40 0.10 -10.96
N GLY A 343 13.36 -0.74 -11.11
CA GLY A 343 12.42 -0.98 -10.02
C GLY A 343 13.00 -1.83 -8.87
N PRO A 344 12.51 -1.67 -7.63
CA PRO A 344 12.97 -2.44 -6.45
C PRO A 344 12.71 -3.95 -6.57
N GLN A 345 11.69 -4.33 -7.34
CA GLN A 345 11.35 -5.73 -7.61
C GLN A 345 12.15 -6.35 -8.77
N SER A 346 13.14 -5.63 -9.33
CA SER A 346 13.96 -6.15 -10.42
C SER A 346 14.90 -7.27 -9.94
N LYS A 347 15.20 -8.23 -10.82
CA LYS A 347 16.10 -9.35 -10.49
C LYS A 347 17.51 -8.88 -10.11
N SER A 348 17.98 -7.76 -10.69
CA SER A 348 19.29 -7.18 -10.35
C SER A 348 19.32 -6.68 -8.92
N VAL A 349 18.33 -5.87 -8.51
CA VAL A 349 18.22 -5.34 -7.15
C VAL A 349 18.08 -6.47 -6.14
N GLN A 350 17.19 -7.44 -6.40
CA GLN A 350 16.99 -8.55 -5.47
C GLN A 350 18.25 -9.41 -5.29
N ARG A 351 19.03 -9.63 -6.36
CA ARG A 351 20.32 -10.34 -6.29
C ARG A 351 21.36 -9.56 -5.49
N GLU A 352 21.46 -8.26 -5.71
CA GLU A 352 22.39 -7.40 -4.97
C GLU A 352 22.03 -7.31 -3.48
N MET A 353 20.74 -7.11 -3.18
CA MET A 353 20.23 -7.13 -1.81
C MET A 353 20.55 -8.45 -1.12
N HIS A 354 20.32 -9.60 -1.76
CA HIS A 354 20.69 -10.90 -1.19
C HIS A 354 22.19 -11.04 -0.92
N ALA A 355 23.04 -10.55 -1.83
CA ALA A 355 24.49 -10.58 -1.64
C ALA A 355 24.93 -9.69 -0.46
N LEU A 356 24.33 -8.51 -0.30
CA LEU A 356 24.59 -7.62 0.82
C LEU A 356 24.16 -8.24 2.15
N LEU A 357 22.95 -8.79 2.21
CA LEU A 357 22.44 -9.45 3.41
C LEU A 357 23.33 -10.63 3.85
N ALA A 358 23.84 -11.40 2.90
CA ALA A 358 24.75 -12.52 3.18
C ALA A 358 26.13 -12.06 3.69
N ARG A 359 26.61 -10.88 3.28
CA ARG A 359 27.95 -10.38 3.63
C ARG A 359 27.97 -9.52 4.88
N LEU A 360 26.94 -8.69 5.08
CA LEU A 360 26.88 -7.67 6.13
C LEU A 360 25.88 -7.99 7.24
N GLY A 361 24.92 -8.90 7.00
CA GLY A 361 23.85 -9.20 7.94
C GLY A 361 22.52 -8.51 7.56
N PRO A 362 21.58 -8.40 8.51
CA PRO A 362 20.22 -8.00 8.21
C PRO A 362 20.08 -6.54 7.75
N GLU A 363 18.97 -6.24 7.07
CA GLU A 363 18.72 -4.96 6.42
C GLU A 363 18.82 -3.75 7.36
N LEU A 364 18.13 -3.78 8.51
CA LEU A 364 18.15 -2.66 9.47
C LEU A 364 19.56 -2.44 10.05
N PHE A 365 20.34 -3.52 10.22
CA PHE A 365 21.75 -3.38 10.60
C PHE A 365 22.55 -2.68 9.50
N ILE A 366 22.37 -3.05 8.23
CA ILE A 366 23.05 -2.39 7.10
C ILE A 366 22.68 -0.90 7.05
N LEU A 367 21.39 -0.58 7.16
CA LEU A 367 20.90 0.77 7.00
C LEU A 367 21.30 1.69 8.17
N GLU A 368 21.42 1.17 9.40
CA GLU A 368 21.64 2.02 10.58
C GLU A 368 23.00 1.88 11.24
N GLN A 369 23.52 0.65 11.34
CA GLN A 369 24.61 0.34 12.27
C GLN A 369 25.91 -0.04 11.55
N ALA A 370 25.83 -0.71 10.41
CA ALA A 370 26.99 -1.16 9.65
C ALA A 370 27.92 0.03 9.34
N PRO A 371 29.24 -0.09 9.55
CA PRO A 371 30.19 0.95 9.17
C PRO A 371 30.09 1.26 7.68
N VAL A 372 30.09 2.55 7.31
CA VAL A 372 29.95 2.99 5.91
C VAL A 372 31.05 2.40 5.02
N GLU A 373 32.26 2.19 5.56
CA GLU A 373 33.36 1.51 4.86
C GLU A 373 33.06 0.05 4.54
N ASP A 374 32.38 -0.68 5.43
CA ASP A 374 31.98 -2.06 5.17
C ASP A 374 30.91 -2.14 4.09
N ILE A 375 29.95 -1.20 4.11
CA ILE A 375 28.94 -1.05 3.06
C ILE A 375 29.61 -0.77 1.71
N ARG A 376 30.62 0.12 1.68
CA ARG A 376 31.38 0.41 0.46
C ARG A 376 32.10 -0.82 -0.08
N ARG A 377 32.79 -1.57 0.79
CA ARG A 377 33.51 -2.80 0.41
C ARG A 377 32.60 -3.94 -0.05
N ALA A 378 31.40 -4.04 0.52
CA ALA A 378 30.48 -5.13 0.22
C ALA A 378 29.54 -4.85 -0.95
N GLY A 379 29.13 -3.58 -1.12
CA GLY A 379 28.28 -3.10 -2.20
C GLY A 379 29.03 -2.18 -3.15
N SER A 380 28.72 -0.89 -3.09
CA SER A 380 29.29 0.13 -3.96
C SER A 380 29.55 1.44 -3.21
N SER A 381 30.38 2.31 -3.80
CA SER A 381 30.62 3.66 -3.31
C SER A 381 29.33 4.50 -3.27
N LEU A 382 28.43 4.32 -4.24
CA LEU A 382 27.13 4.97 -4.27
C LEU A 382 26.21 4.48 -3.14
N LEU A 383 26.17 3.17 -2.86
CA LEU A 383 25.38 2.65 -1.74
C LEU A 383 25.86 3.18 -0.38
N ALA A 384 27.19 3.22 -0.19
CA ALA A 384 27.78 3.77 1.03
C ALA A 384 27.43 5.25 1.22
N GLU A 385 27.50 6.05 0.15
CA GLU A 385 27.09 7.46 0.18
C GLU A 385 25.58 7.62 0.41
N ALA A 386 24.75 6.79 -0.21
CA ALA A 386 23.31 6.78 -0.02
C ALA A 386 22.93 6.56 1.45
N VAL A 387 23.53 5.53 2.07
CA VAL A 387 23.30 5.23 3.49
C VAL A 387 23.84 6.35 4.39
N ARG A 388 24.99 6.94 4.08
CA ARG A 388 25.52 8.10 4.82
C ARG A 388 24.54 9.29 4.75
N ARG A 389 24.09 9.67 3.55
CA ARG A 389 23.11 10.75 3.35
C ARG A 389 21.83 10.52 4.14
N MET A 390 21.29 9.29 4.05
CA MET A 390 20.10 8.90 4.79
C MET A 390 20.29 9.05 6.31
N ARG A 391 21.39 8.53 6.86
CA ARG A 391 21.71 8.65 8.30
C ARG A 391 21.93 10.10 8.75
N CYS A 392 22.42 10.97 7.87
CA CYS A 392 22.62 12.40 8.14
C CYS A 392 21.36 13.24 7.90
N GLY A 393 20.25 12.65 7.42
CA GLY A 393 19.03 13.39 7.07
C GLY A 393 19.13 14.20 5.77
N GLU A 394 20.18 13.99 4.97
CA GLU A 394 20.39 14.61 3.66
C GLU A 394 19.53 13.94 2.59
N VAL A 395 18.21 14.08 2.72
CA VAL A 395 17.21 13.39 1.90
C VAL A 395 16.37 14.40 1.14
N ILE A 396 16.19 14.18 -0.17
CA ILE A 396 15.33 15.00 -1.02
C ILE A 396 13.90 14.51 -0.87
N ARG A 397 13.03 15.38 -0.35
CA ARG A 397 11.62 15.06 -0.07
C ARG A 397 10.71 15.84 -1.01
N VAL A 398 9.87 15.12 -1.74
CA VAL A 398 8.79 15.69 -2.54
C VAL A 398 7.48 15.14 -2.00
N ALA A 399 6.68 16.00 -1.37
CA ALA A 399 5.44 15.59 -0.73
C ALA A 399 4.38 15.10 -1.73
N GLY A 400 3.68 14.03 -1.37
CA GLY A 400 2.48 13.55 -2.03
C GLY A 400 1.25 14.37 -1.67
N PHE A 401 0.27 14.39 -2.57
CA PHE A 401 -0.96 15.17 -2.45
C PHE A 401 -2.08 14.60 -3.34
N ASP A 402 -3.34 14.81 -2.95
CA ASP A 402 -4.54 14.49 -3.75
C ASP A 402 -4.50 13.13 -4.47
N GLY A 403 -4.08 12.09 -3.74
CA GLY A 403 -4.05 10.71 -4.20
C GLY A 403 -2.81 10.32 -5.03
N GLN A 404 -1.84 11.22 -5.16
CA GLN A 404 -0.53 10.98 -5.77
C GLN A 404 0.53 10.83 -4.68
N TYR A 405 1.27 9.71 -4.72
CA TYR A 405 2.40 9.48 -3.82
C TYR A 405 3.49 10.54 -4.03
N GLY A 406 4.15 10.89 -2.92
CA GLY A 406 5.35 11.69 -2.94
C GLY A 406 6.54 10.89 -3.46
N THR A 407 7.73 11.45 -3.33
CA THR A 407 8.97 10.81 -3.74
C THR A 407 10.07 11.20 -2.79
N ILE A 408 10.75 10.20 -2.24
CA ILE A 408 11.92 10.34 -1.38
C ILE A 408 13.12 9.84 -2.17
N ARG A 409 14.19 10.64 -2.20
CA ARG A 409 15.40 10.33 -2.97
C ARG A 409 16.65 10.70 -2.19
N LEU A 410 17.72 9.96 -2.42
CA LEU A 410 19.04 10.23 -1.85
C LEU A 410 19.94 10.98 -2.82
N PHE A 411 19.63 10.94 -4.12
CA PHE A 411 20.40 11.60 -5.16
C PHE A 411 19.55 12.48 -6.06
N ASP A 412 20.14 13.58 -6.51
CA ASP A 412 19.57 14.31 -7.62
C ASP A 412 19.74 13.49 -8.93
N PRO A 413 18.76 13.46 -9.85
CA PRO A 413 18.87 12.66 -11.08
C PRO A 413 20.09 12.99 -11.94
N GLY A 414 20.66 14.20 -11.78
CA GLY A 414 21.90 14.61 -12.44
C GLY A 414 23.16 13.97 -11.86
N GLU A 415 23.17 13.62 -10.57
CA GLU A 415 24.32 13.03 -9.87
C GLU A 415 24.57 11.58 -10.35
N LEU A 416 23.50 10.80 -10.45
CA LEU A 416 23.57 9.40 -10.91
C LEU A 416 23.95 9.30 -12.41
N ARG A 417 23.53 10.27 -13.24
CA ARG A 417 23.88 10.33 -14.67
C ARG A 417 25.33 10.74 -14.92
N ARG A 418 25.91 11.57 -14.06
CA ARG A 418 27.35 11.89 -14.14
C ARG A 418 28.20 10.68 -13.71
N GLY A 419 27.64 9.80 -12.88
CA GLY A 419 28.27 8.54 -12.48
C GLY A 419 28.41 7.47 -13.57
N SER A 420 27.62 7.51 -14.66
CA SER A 420 27.81 6.60 -15.81
C SER A 420 28.96 7.04 -16.74
N GLY A 421 29.54 8.20 -16.48
CA GLY A 421 30.76 8.72 -17.10
C GLY A 421 31.81 9.04 -16.05
N GLY A 422 32.28 8.03 -15.32
CA GLY A 422 33.52 8.06 -14.54
C GLY A 422 33.45 8.74 -13.18
N TRP A 423 33.14 7.95 -12.14
CA TRP A 423 33.95 8.01 -10.93
C TRP A 423 35.19 7.18 -11.21
N LEU A 424 36.31 7.84 -11.49
CA LEU A 424 37.55 7.28 -12.02
C LEU A 424 38.27 6.25 -11.10
N PHE A 425 37.65 5.81 -9.99
CA PHE A 425 38.25 4.90 -9.00
C PHE A 425 37.29 3.87 -8.36
N ASP A 426 36.25 3.38 -9.05
CA ASP A 426 35.69 2.06 -8.68
C ASP A 426 36.58 0.97 -9.31
N VAL A 427 37.68 0.64 -8.62
CA VAL A 427 38.56 -0.48 -8.97
C VAL A 427 38.23 -1.65 -8.04
N ALA A 428 37.81 -2.77 -8.63
CA ALA A 428 37.71 -4.05 -7.95
C ALA A 428 39.06 -4.43 -7.29
N PRO A 429 39.09 -5.12 -6.14
CA PRO A 429 40.30 -5.23 -5.34
C PRO A 429 41.34 -6.14 -6.01
N GLU A 430 42.38 -5.55 -6.59
CA GLU A 430 43.65 -6.23 -6.87
C GLU A 430 44.86 -5.38 -6.45
N SER A 431 45.62 -5.97 -5.51
CA SER A 431 47.05 -5.78 -5.18
C SER A 431 47.65 -4.37 -5.04
N LEU A 432 47.95 -4.04 -3.78
CA LEU A 432 49.13 -3.32 -3.27
C LEU A 432 50.10 -2.73 -4.31
N ARG A 433 50.20 -1.39 -4.32
CA ARG A 433 51.47 -0.62 -4.29
C ARG A 433 51.23 0.87 -4.05
N ALA A 434 52.12 1.46 -3.25
CA ALA A 434 52.16 2.85 -2.82
C ALA A 434 52.44 3.83 -3.97
N ASP A 435 51.87 5.04 -3.96
CA ASP A 435 52.50 6.27 -3.44
C ASP A 435 51.53 7.47 -3.53
N GLY A 436 51.75 8.51 -2.73
CA GLY A 436 50.77 9.54 -2.38
C GLY A 436 50.60 10.76 -3.31
N GLY A 437 49.61 11.59 -2.98
CA GLY A 437 49.43 12.93 -3.56
C GLY A 437 48.14 13.61 -3.10
N ARG A 438 48.26 14.79 -2.48
CA ARG A 438 47.22 15.60 -1.82
C ARG A 438 46.47 16.54 -2.77
N GLY A 439 45.27 17.00 -2.37
CA GLY A 439 44.60 18.22 -2.88
C GLY A 439 43.08 18.13 -2.77
N GLU A 440 42.47 18.53 -1.65
CA GLU A 440 41.90 19.87 -1.33
C GLU A 440 40.52 20.17 -1.94
N THR A 441 39.58 20.38 -1.02
CA THR A 441 38.13 20.54 -1.12
C THR A 441 37.75 21.99 -1.46
N ARG A 442 36.70 22.20 -2.27
CA ARG A 442 35.95 23.47 -2.30
C ARG A 442 34.45 23.23 -2.25
N VAL A 443 33.85 23.78 -1.19
CA VAL A 443 32.42 23.89 -0.91
C VAL A 443 31.83 25.03 -1.74
N ALA A 444 30.64 24.85 -2.30
CA ALA A 444 29.84 25.95 -2.84
C ALA A 444 28.37 25.80 -2.41
N GLU A 445 27.95 26.70 -1.53
CA GLU A 445 26.57 26.98 -1.16
C GLU A 445 25.81 27.64 -2.32
N THR A 446 24.51 27.36 -2.43
CA THR A 446 23.39 28.33 -2.36
C THR A 446 22.21 27.85 -3.20
N GLY A 447 21.02 27.89 -2.59
CA GLY A 447 19.75 27.51 -3.19
C GLY A 447 19.15 28.57 -4.12
N LYS A 448 18.09 28.14 -4.82
CA LYS A 448 16.93 28.94 -5.25
C LYS A 448 15.81 28.01 -5.75
N PRO A 449 14.53 28.38 -5.55
CA PRO A 449 13.37 27.54 -5.83
C PRO A 449 13.13 27.36 -7.33
N TYR A 450 12.81 26.13 -7.74
CA TYR A 450 12.55 25.75 -9.13
C TYR A 450 11.08 26.02 -9.51
N VAL A 451 10.86 27.03 -10.35
CA VAL A 451 9.59 27.27 -11.05
C VAL A 451 9.72 26.66 -12.45
N ALA A 452 8.85 25.69 -12.78
CA ALA A 452 8.86 25.07 -14.10
C ALA A 452 8.26 26.01 -15.15
N GLU A 453 9.12 26.70 -15.91
CA GLU A 453 8.71 27.49 -17.08
C GLU A 453 8.23 26.59 -18.22
N ARG A 454 7.01 26.85 -18.72
CA ARG A 454 6.50 26.32 -19.99
C ARG A 454 6.79 27.29 -21.13
N LYS A 455 7.29 26.74 -22.24
CA LYS A 455 7.51 27.44 -23.52
C LYS A 455 6.21 28.06 -24.04
N ALA A 456 6.26 29.35 -24.35
CA ALA A 456 5.22 30.13 -25.01
C ALA A 456 5.07 29.75 -26.49
N ALA A 457 3.81 29.57 -26.94
CA ALA A 457 3.45 29.55 -28.36
C ALA A 457 3.13 30.99 -28.80
N LYS A 458 3.71 31.42 -29.93
CA LYS A 458 3.50 32.74 -30.53
C LYS A 458 2.20 32.77 -31.35
N GLY A 459 1.45 33.87 -31.22
CA GLY A 459 0.82 34.56 -32.36
C GLY A 459 -0.70 34.78 -32.28
N PRO A 460 -1.23 35.94 -32.74
CA PRO A 460 -2.36 36.59 -32.06
C PRO A 460 -3.62 36.90 -32.93
N LEU A 461 -4.72 37.25 -32.22
CA LEU A 461 -5.90 38.09 -32.57
C LEU A 461 -7.07 37.48 -33.38
N PRO A 462 -8.31 38.07 -33.35
CA PRO A 462 -8.83 39.21 -32.57
C PRO A 462 -10.17 38.97 -31.82
N ALA A 463 -10.59 40.00 -31.09
CA ALA A 463 -11.71 40.11 -30.14
C ALA A 463 -13.09 40.44 -30.75
N ALA A 464 -14.09 40.54 -29.85
CA ALA A 464 -15.50 41.00 -29.97
C ALA A 464 -16.53 39.89 -30.26
N ARG A 465 -17.71 39.78 -29.61
CA ARG A 465 -18.51 40.70 -28.78
C ARG A 465 -19.56 39.89 -27.97
N ALA A 466 -20.15 40.56 -26.98
CA ALA A 466 -21.18 40.10 -26.05
C ALA A 466 -22.52 39.68 -26.68
N GLY A 467 -23.30 38.88 -25.94
CA GLY A 467 -24.72 38.64 -26.20
C GLY A 467 -25.32 37.59 -25.25
N GLU A 468 -26.19 38.05 -24.35
CA GLU A 468 -26.98 37.28 -23.39
C GLU A 468 -28.18 36.55 -24.03
N ALA A 469 -28.81 35.70 -23.19
CA ALA A 469 -30.22 35.28 -23.18
C ALA A 469 -30.66 33.99 -23.91
N GLU A 470 -31.03 33.02 -23.05
CA GLU A 470 -32.31 32.27 -22.98
C GLU A 470 -33.08 31.85 -24.24
N GLY A 471 -33.57 30.59 -24.23
CA GLY A 471 -34.78 30.21 -24.98
C GLY A 471 -34.75 28.85 -25.67
N ARG A 472 -35.42 27.86 -25.07
CA ARG A 472 -35.88 26.58 -25.69
C ARG A 472 -37.22 26.85 -26.44
N PRO A 473 -37.87 25.85 -27.07
CA PRO A 473 -37.55 25.01 -28.24
C PRO A 473 -38.53 25.24 -29.41
N SER A 474 -38.26 24.70 -30.62
CA SER A 474 -39.34 24.22 -31.50
C SER A 474 -38.84 23.27 -32.60
N ARG A 475 -39.66 22.25 -32.87
CA ARG A 475 -39.52 21.21 -33.89
C ARG A 475 -39.85 21.76 -35.28
N THR A 476 -39.25 21.20 -36.33
CA THR A 476 -39.90 20.58 -37.51
C THR A 476 -38.88 20.38 -38.65
N SER A 477 -38.87 19.17 -39.22
CA SER A 477 -38.36 18.84 -40.57
C SER A 477 -39.57 18.79 -41.53
N PRO A 478 -39.50 18.35 -42.81
CA PRO A 478 -38.36 18.04 -43.69
C PRO A 478 -38.52 18.58 -45.15
N GLY A 479 -37.52 18.38 -46.02
CA GLY A 479 -37.64 18.61 -47.47
C GLY A 479 -36.51 17.96 -48.27
N THR A 480 -36.89 17.04 -49.15
CA THR A 480 -36.13 16.08 -49.97
C THR A 480 -35.68 16.60 -51.35
N ALA A 481 -34.83 15.79 -52.03
CA ALA A 481 -34.71 15.59 -53.50
C ALA A 481 -33.47 16.23 -54.18
N THR A 482 -32.76 15.67 -55.18
CA THR A 482 -32.67 14.36 -55.89
C THR A 482 -31.59 14.51 -56.99
N GLY A 483 -30.94 13.40 -57.37
CA GLY A 483 -30.41 13.14 -58.74
C GLY A 483 -28.92 13.46 -59.01
N SER A 484 -28.12 12.76 -59.82
CA SER A 484 -28.04 11.38 -60.36
C SER A 484 -26.79 11.32 -61.28
N ARG A 485 -25.95 10.31 -61.04
CA ARG A 485 -24.86 9.61 -61.80
C ARG A 485 -24.81 9.64 -63.36
N PRO A 486 -23.67 9.29 -64.03
CA PRO A 486 -23.03 7.93 -64.08
C PRO A 486 -21.47 7.94 -63.90
N ALA A 487 -20.73 6.94 -63.39
CA ALA A 487 -20.71 5.46 -63.38
C ALA A 487 -19.76 4.83 -64.43
N ILE A 488 -18.62 4.28 -63.97
CA ILE A 488 -17.94 3.07 -64.50
C ILE A 488 -17.38 2.29 -63.29
N GLU A 489 -17.86 1.05 -63.11
CA GLU A 489 -17.47 0.01 -62.13
C GLU A 489 -16.25 -0.79 -62.66
N ALA A 490 -15.56 -1.73 -62.02
CA ALA A 490 -15.78 -2.68 -60.92
C ALA A 490 -14.37 -3.21 -60.52
N THR A 491 -14.04 -3.94 -59.44
CA THR A 491 -14.64 -4.98 -58.57
C THR A 491 -13.77 -5.01 -57.29
N GLY A 492 -14.25 -5.12 -56.04
CA GLY A 492 -14.96 -6.21 -55.33
C GLY A 492 -14.06 -6.65 -54.13
N GLU A 493 -14.48 -6.90 -52.89
CA GLU A 493 -15.77 -6.93 -52.18
C GLU A 493 -15.46 -6.80 -50.67
N ALA A 494 -16.13 -5.89 -49.97
CA ALA A 494 -16.24 -5.85 -48.51
C ALA A 494 -17.72 -6.00 -48.18
N ALA A 495 -18.08 -7.02 -47.40
CA ALA A 495 -19.47 -7.32 -47.06
C ALA A 495 -20.04 -6.31 -46.05
N GLU A 496 -21.18 -5.70 -46.41
CA GLU A 496 -21.95 -4.75 -45.61
C GLU A 496 -22.71 -5.41 -44.43
N PRO A 497 -23.04 -4.64 -43.37
CA PRO A 497 -23.81 -5.12 -42.24
C PRO A 497 -25.32 -5.16 -42.56
N ARG A 498 -25.97 -6.26 -42.17
CA ARG A 498 -27.43 -6.42 -42.26
C ARG A 498 -28.13 -5.50 -41.25
N ALA A 499 -28.97 -4.61 -41.77
CA ALA A 499 -29.95 -3.86 -40.99
C ALA A 499 -31.12 -4.79 -40.59
N GLY A 500 -31.25 -5.05 -39.29
CA GLY A 500 -32.45 -5.59 -38.65
C GLY A 500 -32.82 -4.65 -37.51
N GLY A 501 -33.98 -4.01 -37.62
CA GLY A 501 -34.44 -3.01 -36.66
C GLY A 501 -34.74 -3.58 -35.28
N ALA A 502 -34.03 -3.08 -34.27
CA ALA A 502 -34.47 -3.01 -32.89
C ALA A 502 -34.23 -1.57 -32.40
N SER A 503 -35.22 -1.00 -31.73
CA SER A 503 -35.22 0.37 -31.22
C SER A 503 -33.98 0.67 -30.37
N ILE A 504 -33.35 1.81 -30.66
CA ILE A 504 -32.19 2.37 -29.97
C ILE A 504 -32.55 2.67 -28.50
N PRO A 505 -31.88 2.11 -27.48
CA PRO A 505 -31.91 2.66 -26.14
C PRO A 505 -30.95 3.86 -26.14
N ALA A 506 -31.49 5.06 -26.36
CA ALA A 506 -30.80 6.27 -25.88
C ALA A 506 -30.58 6.08 -24.38
N GLY A 507 -29.32 5.97 -23.97
CA GLY A 507 -28.95 6.05 -22.56
C GLY A 507 -28.08 4.96 -21.98
N VAL A 508 -27.28 4.24 -22.79
CA VAL A 508 -26.22 3.34 -22.25
C VAL A 508 -25.38 4.06 -21.20
N LEU A 509 -25.14 5.37 -21.33
CA LEU A 509 -24.37 6.15 -20.35
C LEU A 509 -25.22 6.94 -19.35
N ASP A 510 -26.56 6.93 -19.46
CA ASP A 510 -27.43 7.84 -18.69
C ASP A 510 -27.57 7.45 -17.22
N GLN A 511 -27.28 6.19 -16.90
CA GLN A 511 -27.34 5.67 -15.54
C GLN A 511 -26.01 5.77 -14.78
N LEU A 512 -24.99 6.36 -15.41
CA LEU A 512 -23.66 6.53 -14.83
C LEU A 512 -23.56 7.89 -14.14
N ASP A 513 -22.84 7.94 -13.02
CA ASP A 513 -22.42 9.23 -12.46
C ASP A 513 -21.43 9.94 -13.41
N PRO A 514 -21.17 11.25 -13.24
CA PRO A 514 -20.32 12.01 -14.16
C PRO A 514 -18.91 11.44 -14.34
N GLY A 515 -18.31 10.87 -13.29
CA GLY A 515 -16.98 10.28 -13.36
C GLY A 515 -16.97 8.95 -14.12
N GLN A 516 -17.99 8.12 -13.87
CA GLN A 516 -18.17 6.86 -14.60
C GLN A 516 -18.50 7.11 -16.08
N ARG A 517 -19.36 8.10 -16.38
CA ARG A 517 -19.69 8.51 -17.75
C ARG A 517 -18.45 8.97 -18.48
N MET A 518 -17.67 9.90 -17.90
CA MET A 518 -16.42 10.39 -18.51
C MET A 518 -15.45 9.24 -18.80
N ALA A 519 -15.32 8.27 -17.89
CA ALA A 519 -14.46 7.11 -18.13
C ALA A 519 -14.99 6.18 -19.24
N ALA A 520 -16.30 6.03 -19.38
CA ALA A 520 -16.93 5.22 -20.42
C ALA A 520 -16.92 5.90 -21.81
N GLU A 521 -16.92 7.24 -21.85
CA GLU A 521 -16.86 8.03 -23.09
C GLU A 521 -15.47 8.01 -23.76
N ILE A 522 -14.40 7.74 -23.02
CA ILE A 522 -13.05 7.64 -23.58
C ILE A 522 -12.97 6.42 -24.49
N ALA A 523 -13.06 6.65 -25.80
CA ALA A 523 -13.11 5.59 -26.80
C ALA A 523 -11.74 5.18 -27.37
N ARG A 524 -10.70 6.00 -27.16
CA ARG A 524 -9.37 5.79 -27.75
C ARG A 524 -8.28 5.73 -26.68
N GLY A 525 -7.29 4.88 -26.94
CA GLY A 525 -6.10 4.75 -26.10
C GLY A 525 -6.33 4.03 -24.76
N PRO A 526 -5.23 3.74 -24.04
CA PRO A 526 -5.29 3.11 -22.73
C PRO A 526 -5.89 4.08 -21.70
N LEU A 527 -6.72 3.55 -20.79
CA LEU A 527 -7.30 4.30 -19.68
C LEU A 527 -7.06 3.55 -18.38
N LEU A 528 -6.43 4.23 -17.42
CA LEU A 528 -6.31 3.75 -16.05
C LEU A 528 -7.36 4.44 -15.18
N ILE A 529 -8.24 3.65 -14.56
CA ILE A 529 -9.27 4.15 -13.64
C ILE A 529 -8.81 3.84 -12.20
N VAL A 530 -8.51 4.88 -11.44
CA VAL A 530 -8.22 4.76 -9.99
C VAL A 530 -9.53 4.95 -9.23
N ALA A 531 -10.01 3.89 -8.59
CA ALA A 531 -11.34 3.87 -7.97
C ALA A 531 -11.36 3.01 -6.69
N GLY A 532 -11.92 3.56 -5.62
CA GLY A 532 -12.06 2.88 -4.32
C GLY A 532 -13.01 1.67 -4.35
N PRO A 533 -13.05 0.83 -3.30
CA PRO A 533 -14.07 -0.19 -3.16
C PRO A 533 -15.49 0.41 -3.23
N GLY A 534 -16.44 -0.28 -3.86
CA GLY A 534 -17.83 0.16 -3.93
C GLY A 534 -18.16 1.27 -4.95
N THR A 535 -17.18 1.91 -5.59
CA THR A 535 -17.42 3.05 -6.51
C THR A 535 -17.91 2.65 -7.92
N GLY A 536 -18.40 1.41 -8.10
CA GLY A 536 -18.95 0.95 -9.37
C GLY A 536 -17.94 0.65 -10.48
N LYS A 537 -16.67 0.30 -10.18
CA LYS A 537 -15.65 -0.04 -11.20
C LYS A 537 -16.14 -0.99 -12.30
N THR A 538 -16.79 -2.08 -11.90
CA THR A 538 -17.31 -3.06 -12.85
C THR A 538 -18.44 -2.48 -13.70
N ARG A 539 -19.29 -1.62 -13.11
CA ARG A 539 -20.33 -0.89 -13.84
C ARG A 539 -19.72 0.04 -14.88
N THR A 540 -18.71 0.81 -14.52
CA THR A 540 -17.99 1.67 -15.48
C THR A 540 -17.42 0.88 -16.64
N LEU A 541 -16.79 -0.27 -16.35
CA LEU A 541 -16.19 -1.11 -17.38
C LEU A 541 -17.24 -1.72 -18.33
N THR A 542 -18.33 -2.27 -17.81
CA THR A 542 -19.38 -2.87 -18.65
C THR A 542 -20.08 -1.83 -19.52
N HIS A 543 -20.36 -0.65 -18.96
CA HIS A 543 -20.93 0.45 -19.73
C HIS A 543 -19.97 1.01 -20.78
N ARG A 544 -18.66 1.03 -20.50
CA ARG A 544 -17.66 1.42 -21.50
C ARG A 544 -17.61 0.44 -22.67
N ILE A 545 -17.60 -0.87 -22.41
CA ILE A 545 -17.66 -1.89 -23.47
C ILE A 545 -18.94 -1.71 -24.28
N ALA A 546 -20.09 -1.53 -23.62
CA ALA A 546 -21.35 -1.27 -24.30
C ALA A 546 -21.32 -0.01 -25.18
N HIS A 547 -20.71 1.07 -24.68
CA HIS A 547 -20.54 2.31 -25.43
C HIS A 547 -19.59 2.16 -26.63
N LEU A 548 -18.47 1.42 -26.49
CA LEU A 548 -17.56 1.14 -27.59
C LEU A 548 -18.24 0.35 -28.72
N ILE A 549 -19.03 -0.66 -28.37
CA ILE A 549 -19.75 -1.48 -29.35
C ILE A 549 -20.88 -0.67 -30.00
N HIS A 550 -21.74 -0.03 -29.21
CA HIS A 550 -22.95 0.62 -29.71
C HIS A 550 -22.68 1.96 -30.42
N CYS A 551 -21.77 2.78 -29.87
CA CYS A 551 -21.56 4.16 -30.34
C CYS A 551 -20.29 4.32 -31.19
N HIS A 552 -19.32 3.42 -31.04
CA HIS A 552 -18.05 3.49 -31.78
C HIS A 552 -17.83 2.33 -32.76
N GLY A 553 -18.81 1.43 -32.90
CA GLY A 553 -18.79 0.35 -33.89
C GLY A 553 -17.71 -0.71 -33.63
N ALA A 554 -17.23 -0.85 -32.40
CA ALA A 554 -16.31 -1.94 -32.05
C ALA A 554 -17.05 -3.29 -32.20
N HIS A 555 -16.45 -4.25 -32.88
CA HIS A 555 -17.03 -5.59 -32.94
C HIS A 555 -16.97 -6.25 -31.55
N PRO A 556 -18.04 -6.91 -31.07
CA PRO A 556 -18.07 -7.57 -29.76
C PRO A 556 -16.87 -8.49 -29.50
N GLN A 557 -16.45 -9.24 -30.51
CA GLN A 557 -15.32 -10.18 -30.46
C GLN A 557 -13.96 -9.49 -30.31
N GLN A 558 -13.86 -8.20 -30.64
CA GLN A 558 -12.65 -7.39 -30.45
C GLN A 558 -12.55 -6.82 -29.03
N CYS A 559 -13.60 -6.99 -28.21
CA CYS A 559 -13.61 -6.58 -26.82
C CYS A 559 -13.29 -7.77 -25.91
N LEU A 560 -12.29 -7.66 -25.05
CA LEU A 560 -11.96 -8.68 -24.06
C LEU A 560 -12.05 -8.10 -22.64
N ALA A 561 -12.85 -8.71 -21.77
CA ALA A 561 -12.95 -8.34 -20.37
C ALA A 561 -12.40 -9.45 -19.47
N ILE A 562 -11.46 -9.09 -18.59
CA ILE A 562 -10.72 -10.04 -17.74
C ILE A 562 -10.92 -9.69 -16.26
N THR A 563 -11.10 -10.72 -15.42
CA THR A 563 -11.19 -10.57 -13.96
C THR A 563 -10.50 -11.73 -13.21
N PHE A 564 -10.44 -11.67 -11.88
CA PHE A 564 -9.74 -12.68 -11.06
C PHE A 564 -10.59 -13.91 -10.72
N THR A 565 -11.91 -13.77 -10.63
CA THR A 565 -12.78 -14.85 -10.14
C THR A 565 -13.86 -15.23 -11.16
N ARG A 566 -14.25 -16.51 -11.18
CA ARG A 566 -15.34 -17.00 -12.04
C ARG A 566 -16.67 -16.30 -11.73
N ARG A 567 -16.94 -16.04 -10.44
CA ARG A 567 -18.12 -15.30 -9.99
C ARG A 567 -18.16 -13.90 -10.59
N ALA A 568 -17.05 -13.15 -10.52
CA ALA A 568 -16.99 -11.79 -11.08
C ALA A 568 -17.14 -11.80 -12.62
N ALA A 569 -16.63 -12.83 -13.30
CA ALA A 569 -16.82 -12.99 -14.74
C ALA A 569 -18.30 -13.20 -15.07
N GLY A 570 -18.98 -14.11 -14.34
CA GLY A 570 -20.42 -14.33 -14.48
C GLY A 570 -21.25 -13.07 -14.21
N GLU A 571 -20.97 -12.35 -13.11
CA GLU A 571 -21.64 -11.08 -12.80
C GLU A 571 -21.43 -10.02 -13.90
N MET A 572 -20.26 -10.01 -14.56
CA MET A 572 -19.96 -9.10 -15.65
C MET A 572 -20.70 -9.48 -16.94
N VAL A 573 -20.81 -10.78 -17.24
CA VAL A 573 -21.63 -11.30 -18.36
C VAL A 573 -23.09 -10.89 -18.19
N GLU A 574 -23.67 -11.06 -16.99
CA GLU A 574 -25.07 -10.67 -16.75
C GLU A 574 -25.29 -9.17 -16.94
N ARG A 575 -24.35 -8.35 -16.47
CA ARG A 575 -24.41 -6.89 -16.68
C ARG A 575 -24.32 -6.52 -18.16
N LEU A 576 -23.40 -7.14 -18.91
CA LEU A 576 -23.29 -6.91 -20.35
C LEU A 576 -24.54 -7.38 -21.09
N ARG A 577 -25.15 -8.50 -20.70
CA ARG A 577 -26.41 -8.99 -21.25
C ARG A 577 -27.55 -8.00 -21.02
N GLY A 578 -27.58 -7.35 -19.86
CA GLY A 578 -28.55 -6.28 -19.58
C GLY A 578 -28.34 -5.01 -20.43
N LEU A 579 -27.11 -4.74 -20.87
CA LEU A 579 -26.78 -3.55 -21.68
C LEU A 579 -26.82 -3.81 -23.19
N LEU A 580 -26.49 -5.03 -23.61
CA LEU A 580 -26.36 -5.48 -25.00
C LEU A 580 -26.99 -6.87 -25.18
N PRO A 581 -28.32 -7.02 -25.07
CA PRO A 581 -28.98 -8.33 -25.06
C PRO A 581 -28.64 -9.21 -26.26
N GLU A 582 -28.57 -8.60 -27.45
CA GLU A 582 -28.36 -9.31 -28.72
C GLU A 582 -26.92 -9.81 -28.90
N VAL A 583 -25.92 -9.07 -28.41
CA VAL A 583 -24.50 -9.31 -28.75
C VAL A 583 -23.62 -9.62 -27.55
N ALA A 584 -24.14 -9.59 -26.31
CA ALA A 584 -23.33 -9.83 -25.11
C ALA A 584 -22.68 -11.23 -25.08
N HIS A 585 -23.30 -12.21 -25.71
CA HIS A 585 -22.77 -13.58 -25.80
C HIS A 585 -21.53 -13.69 -26.70
N GLU A 586 -21.31 -12.70 -27.57
CA GLU A 586 -20.16 -12.62 -28.47
C GLU A 586 -18.96 -11.92 -27.84
N ILE A 587 -19.10 -11.35 -26.64
CA ILE A 587 -18.03 -10.63 -25.93
C ILE A 587 -17.26 -11.62 -25.04
N PRO A 588 -15.96 -11.87 -25.31
CA PRO A 588 -15.11 -12.64 -24.41
C PRO A 588 -15.02 -12.02 -23.00
N VAL A 589 -15.63 -12.70 -22.02
CA VAL A 589 -15.52 -12.35 -20.59
C VAL A 589 -14.97 -13.55 -19.82
N MET A 590 -13.79 -13.43 -19.25
CA MET A 590 -13.09 -14.57 -18.66
C MET A 590 -12.21 -14.21 -17.47
N THR A 591 -11.68 -15.23 -16.82
CA THR A 591 -10.60 -15.04 -15.85
C THR A 591 -9.24 -15.05 -16.54
N PHE A 592 -8.18 -14.57 -15.88
CA PHE A 592 -6.81 -14.71 -16.39
C PHE A 592 -6.47 -16.17 -16.76
N HIS A 593 -6.85 -17.12 -15.90
CA HIS A 593 -6.66 -18.55 -16.17
C HIS A 593 -7.51 -19.05 -17.35
N GLY A 594 -8.75 -18.55 -17.48
CA GLY A 594 -9.62 -18.88 -18.60
C GLY A 594 -9.03 -18.39 -19.94
N LEU A 595 -8.49 -17.18 -19.96
CA LEU A 595 -7.79 -16.64 -21.13
C LEU A 595 -6.57 -17.47 -21.49
N GLY A 596 -5.72 -17.76 -20.50
CA GLY A 596 -4.53 -18.60 -20.72
C GLY A 596 -4.88 -19.97 -21.29
N LEU A 597 -5.91 -20.63 -20.75
CA LEU A 597 -6.39 -21.90 -21.27
C LEU A 597 -6.92 -21.77 -22.70
N SER A 598 -7.71 -20.75 -23.01
CA SER A 598 -8.24 -20.51 -24.37
C SER A 598 -7.12 -20.36 -25.38
N ILE A 599 -6.10 -19.54 -25.07
CA ILE A 599 -4.93 -19.34 -25.93
C ILE A 599 -4.17 -20.65 -26.15
N LEU A 600 -3.98 -21.44 -25.09
CA LEU A 600 -3.32 -22.73 -25.18
C LEU A 600 -4.14 -23.75 -25.98
N GLN A 601 -5.46 -23.77 -25.82
CA GLN A 601 -6.33 -24.64 -26.62
C GLN A 601 -6.30 -24.26 -28.11
N GLU A 602 -6.18 -22.97 -28.42
CA GLU A 602 -6.15 -22.46 -29.79
C GLU A 602 -4.77 -22.61 -30.47
N HIS A 603 -3.67 -22.51 -29.71
CA HIS A 603 -2.30 -22.43 -30.28
C HIS A 603 -1.29 -23.40 -29.67
N GLY A 604 -1.73 -24.32 -28.80
CA GLY A 604 -0.85 -25.23 -28.06
C GLY A 604 -0.12 -26.23 -28.95
N ASP A 605 -0.69 -26.57 -30.11
CA ASP A 605 -0.07 -27.40 -31.15
C ASP A 605 1.26 -26.79 -31.64
N ARG A 606 1.32 -25.45 -31.77
CA ARG A 606 2.53 -24.70 -32.12
C ARG A 606 3.62 -24.79 -31.05
N LEU A 607 3.25 -25.15 -29.83
CA LEU A 607 4.15 -25.40 -28.70
C LEU A 607 4.45 -26.89 -28.52
N GLY A 608 4.00 -27.76 -29.43
CA GLY A 608 4.14 -29.22 -29.34
C GLY A 608 3.25 -29.85 -28.26
N LEU A 609 2.21 -29.14 -27.80
CA LEU A 609 1.29 -29.65 -26.79
C LEU A 609 0.20 -30.52 -27.44
N ALA A 610 -0.08 -31.66 -26.81
CA ALA A 610 -1.16 -32.55 -27.25
C ALA A 610 -2.54 -31.91 -26.99
N GLN A 611 -3.37 -31.85 -28.03
CA GLN A 611 -4.74 -31.34 -27.96
C GLN A 611 -5.76 -32.50 -27.84
N PRO A 612 -6.91 -32.31 -27.15
CA PRO A 612 -7.35 -31.07 -26.51
C PRO A 612 -6.70 -30.86 -25.14
N LEU A 613 -6.15 -29.65 -24.93
CA LEU A 613 -5.68 -29.24 -23.61
C LEU A 613 -6.85 -29.04 -22.64
N ARG A 614 -6.71 -29.60 -21.44
CA ARG A 614 -7.67 -29.47 -20.35
C ARG A 614 -6.96 -29.23 -19.04
N VAL A 615 -7.67 -28.57 -18.12
CA VAL A 615 -7.19 -28.42 -16.74
C VAL A 615 -7.35 -29.76 -16.03
N ALA A 616 -6.28 -30.25 -15.42
CA ALA A 616 -6.30 -31.47 -14.64
C ALA A 616 -7.29 -31.34 -13.47
N GLY A 617 -8.14 -32.35 -13.27
CA GLY A 617 -9.03 -32.42 -12.13
C GLY A 617 -8.26 -32.70 -10.85
N ARG A 618 -8.87 -32.41 -9.68
CA ARG A 618 -8.23 -32.67 -8.37
C ARG A 618 -7.71 -34.09 -8.21
N ARG A 619 -8.47 -35.07 -8.70
CA ARG A 619 -8.09 -36.49 -8.68
C ARG A 619 -6.80 -36.74 -9.47
N GLU A 620 -6.68 -36.16 -10.65
CA GLU A 620 -5.53 -36.35 -11.54
C GLU A 620 -4.31 -35.60 -11.00
N CYS A 621 -4.49 -34.38 -10.48
CA CYS A 621 -3.42 -33.68 -9.76
C CYS A 621 -2.89 -34.54 -8.61
N ARG A 622 -3.78 -35.19 -7.85
CA ARG A 622 -3.42 -36.09 -6.75
C ARG A 622 -2.63 -37.31 -7.26
N GLU A 623 -3.10 -37.95 -8.32
CA GLU A 623 -2.43 -39.12 -8.92
C GLU A 623 -1.03 -38.74 -9.46
N VAL A 624 -0.89 -37.58 -10.09
CA VAL A 624 0.40 -37.05 -10.55
C VAL A 624 1.33 -36.73 -9.38
N LEU A 625 0.84 -36.10 -8.31
CA LEU A 625 1.64 -35.80 -7.12
C LEU A 625 2.09 -37.08 -6.40
N GLN A 626 1.21 -38.08 -6.28
CA GLN A 626 1.55 -39.39 -5.73
C GLN A 626 2.65 -40.08 -6.53
N ALA A 627 2.52 -40.09 -7.87
CA ALA A 627 3.49 -40.71 -8.75
C ALA A 627 4.84 -39.96 -8.77
N ALA A 628 4.82 -38.63 -8.79
CA ALA A 628 6.03 -37.81 -8.86
C ALA A 628 6.80 -37.74 -7.54
N MET A 629 6.11 -37.86 -6.40
CA MET A 629 6.69 -37.66 -5.07
C MET A 629 6.66 -38.90 -4.17
N GLY A 630 6.14 -40.03 -4.65
CA GLY A 630 6.05 -41.28 -3.86
C GLY A 630 5.15 -41.18 -2.64
N LEU A 631 4.14 -40.30 -2.66
CA LEU A 631 3.30 -39.99 -1.50
C LEU A 631 2.18 -41.02 -1.29
N LEU A 632 1.87 -41.31 -0.02
CA LEU A 632 0.71 -42.10 0.35
C LEU A 632 -0.60 -41.32 0.09
N PRO A 633 -1.75 -41.99 -0.15
CA PRO A 633 -2.99 -41.32 -0.55
C PRO A 633 -3.46 -40.17 0.35
N ARG A 634 -3.27 -40.31 1.67
CA ARG A 634 -3.64 -39.28 2.66
C ARG A 634 -2.73 -38.04 2.63
N GLN A 635 -1.46 -38.20 2.27
CA GLN A 635 -0.50 -37.08 2.20
C GLN A 635 -0.75 -36.20 0.98
N ALA A 636 -1.25 -36.79 -0.11
CA ALA A 636 -1.62 -36.05 -1.32
C ALA A 636 -2.99 -35.34 -1.24
N GLU A 637 -3.78 -35.58 -0.18
CA GLU A 637 -5.05 -34.87 0.06
C GLU A 637 -4.88 -33.52 0.79
N GLN A 638 -3.71 -33.30 1.41
CA GLN A 638 -3.40 -32.10 2.20
C GLN A 638 -2.56 -31.06 1.44
N LEU A 639 -2.13 -31.39 0.21
CA LEU A 639 -1.39 -30.53 -0.72
C LEU A 639 -2.33 -30.06 -1.84
#